data_AF-A0A6I8WEW9-F1
#
_entry.id   AF-A0A6I8WEW9-F1
#
_cell.length_a   1.000
_cell.length_b   1.000
_cell.length_c   1.000
_cell.angle_alpha   90.00
_cell.angle_beta   90.00
_cell.angle_gamma   90.00
#
_symmetry.space_group_name_H-M   'P 1'
#
loop_
_entity.id
_entity.type
_entity.pdbx_description
1 polymer ?
#
loop_
_entity_poly.entity_id
_entity_poly.type
_entity_poly.pdbx_seq_one_letter_code
_entity_poly.pdbx_strand_id
1 'polypeptide(L)'
;MVYGRSIAVGVCLMTVVMLLSALIFYLSLGPCPSGSFACDNGTLCVPQRQMCDNRPDCADGSDEHPVECGLLYGSKEIADKIVRSAIEKKQQQQLQLQQQNQSNASTVDASPPAVTRNQSQTMNWTCGIVTYPRSCRCGQGTTLYCGIYAKLRRWPRISVEVTNLIIIRNNLTLREHVFANLTRLQKLTLKFNNISRVPLGSFGGLSQLERLELSHNNISHLPHGLFGDLHSLQWLFLVNNHLHHFPMEQLKSVHRLEWLVLSRNRLTLRNVQLPNISSLYEVYLDYNRIEYVGEETFSQLDHLHLLDLQHNIISHIHGRAFANLENIRDIRLVGNPIKELSGETFLHNTRLEALSLAQMPLHIHRSLLQPLNISFLNLTGIRYDHIDFAAINGMRNLTYIIYDRFFYCSMTPRVRMCKPSTDGVSSFKDLLTKPVLRYSAWVMATLTISGNVLVLWGRFIYRDENIAVTMVIRNLALADMLMGFYLITIGIQDYRYRNEYYKVVLDWVSSWQCVAIGTLAVSSSEVSMLILAFMSLERFLLIADPFRGHRSISVRIMCFSLFCIWLTGVGLAVAPVVLWNSSTKFYGAHSGTCFPLHIHEAYPLGWQYSAFVFLGVNLLLLVMIALLYTALLISIWRTRSATPLSLLDCEFAVRFFFIVLTDVLCWVPIIVMKIWVFFNYNISDDIYAWLVVFVLPLNSAVNPLLYTFTTPKYRNQIFLRGWKKITSRKRAETANGNAGTITTGTATGSSQHPEESTTIAKAMPLALTLAN
;
A
#
# COMPACT_ATOMS: atom_id res chain seq x y z
N MET A 1 40.60 -20.38 -19.30
CA MET A 1 40.81 -19.38 -18.22
C MET A 1 40.59 -17.91 -18.62
N VAL A 2 40.46 -17.54 -19.91
CA VAL A 2 40.42 -16.11 -20.33
C VAL A 2 39.12 -15.38 -19.91
N TYR A 3 37.99 -16.08 -19.83
CA TYR A 3 36.67 -15.48 -19.52
C TYR A 3 36.30 -15.43 -18.03
N GLY A 4 37.00 -16.19 -17.18
CA GLY A 4 36.67 -16.31 -15.76
C GLY A 4 36.70 -14.97 -15.03
N ARG A 5 37.53 -14.03 -15.48
CA ARG A 5 37.65 -12.69 -14.89
C ARG A 5 36.49 -11.76 -15.27
N SER A 6 36.01 -11.80 -16.51
CA SER A 6 34.85 -10.98 -16.93
C SER A 6 33.55 -11.51 -16.30
N ILE A 7 33.42 -12.84 -16.17
CA ILE A 7 32.32 -13.47 -15.42
C ILE A 7 32.41 -13.10 -13.93
N ALA A 8 33.60 -13.17 -13.32
CA ALA A 8 33.78 -12.80 -11.92
C ALA A 8 33.43 -11.32 -11.65
N VAL A 9 33.83 -10.39 -12.53
CA VAL A 9 33.46 -8.97 -12.41
C VAL A 9 31.96 -8.76 -12.58
N GLY A 10 31.34 -9.38 -13.60
CA GLY A 10 29.90 -9.26 -13.83
C GLY A 10 29.07 -9.82 -12.67
N VAL A 11 29.39 -11.02 -12.19
CA VAL A 11 28.73 -11.64 -11.03
C VAL A 11 28.93 -10.80 -9.77
N CYS A 12 30.16 -10.33 -9.49
CA CYS A 12 30.44 -9.49 -8.33
C CYS A 12 29.66 -8.16 -8.35
N LEU A 13 29.57 -7.52 -9.52
CA LEU A 13 28.80 -6.29 -9.68
C LEU A 13 27.31 -6.54 -9.40
N MET A 14 26.76 -7.63 -9.95
CA MET A 14 25.36 -8.02 -9.72
C MET A 14 25.06 -8.34 -8.27
N THR A 15 25.94 -9.09 -7.59
CA THR A 15 25.73 -9.43 -6.18
C THR A 15 25.78 -8.18 -5.30
N VAL A 16 26.72 -7.26 -5.55
CA VAL A 16 26.79 -5.98 -4.85
C VAL A 16 25.53 -5.15 -5.09
N VAL A 17 25.06 -5.06 -6.33
CA VAL A 17 23.84 -4.33 -6.68
C VAL A 17 22.61 -4.93 -5.99
N MET A 18 22.44 -6.26 -6.00
CA MET A 18 21.32 -6.94 -5.34
C MET A 18 21.36 -6.76 -3.82
N LEU A 19 22.54 -6.85 -3.19
CA LEU A 19 22.71 -6.64 -1.76
C LEU A 19 22.43 -5.18 -1.37
N LEU A 20 22.93 -4.21 -2.13
CA LEU A 20 22.64 -2.79 -1.92
C LEU A 20 21.15 -2.49 -2.10
N SER A 21 20.53 -3.07 -3.13
CA SER A 21 19.10 -2.94 -3.40
C SER A 21 18.25 -3.47 -2.23
N ALA A 22 18.58 -4.67 -1.73
CA ALA A 22 17.92 -5.28 -0.57
C ALA A 22 18.17 -4.49 0.73
N LEU A 23 19.39 -3.99 0.94
CA LEU A 23 19.73 -3.16 2.10
C LEU A 23 18.97 -1.84 2.07
N ILE A 24 18.94 -1.14 0.93
CA ILE A 24 18.21 0.13 0.78
C ILE A 24 16.71 -0.11 0.91
N PHE A 25 16.19 -1.22 0.38
CA PHE A 25 14.79 -1.60 0.60
C PHE A 25 14.50 -1.80 2.09
N TYR A 26 15.34 -2.56 2.81
CA TYR A 26 15.20 -2.78 4.25
C TYR A 26 15.26 -1.47 5.04
N LEU A 27 16.17 -0.57 4.69
CA LEU A 27 16.29 0.76 5.29
C LEU A 27 15.16 1.71 4.87
N SER A 28 14.47 1.43 3.76
CA SER A 28 13.34 2.21 3.25
C SER A 28 12.00 1.73 3.79
N LEU A 29 11.89 0.51 4.33
CA LEU A 29 10.72 0.12 5.11
C LEU A 29 10.64 1.03 6.34
N GLY A 30 9.49 1.66 6.55
CA GLY A 30 9.27 2.53 7.73
C GLY A 30 9.63 1.84 9.05
N PRO A 31 9.80 2.62 10.15
CA PRO A 31 10.23 2.09 11.44
C PRO A 31 9.26 1.10 12.07
N CYS A 32 8.02 1.04 11.58
CA CYS A 32 6.95 0.25 12.18
C CYS A 32 6.80 -1.09 11.44
N PRO A 33 7.06 -2.24 12.10
CA PRO A 33 6.80 -3.54 11.52
C PRO A 33 5.32 -3.73 11.21
N SER A 34 5.01 -4.55 10.22
CA SER A 34 3.62 -4.92 9.87
C SER A 34 2.84 -5.34 11.12
N GLY A 35 1.71 -4.67 11.38
CA GLY A 35 0.93 -4.84 12.61
C GLY A 35 1.23 -3.80 13.70
N SER A 36 1.95 -2.72 13.38
CA SER A 36 2.09 -1.54 14.22
C SER A 36 1.82 -0.25 13.44
N PHE A 37 1.25 0.74 14.11
CA PHE A 37 0.88 2.05 13.60
C PHE A 37 1.96 3.07 14.00
N ALA A 38 2.32 3.97 13.09
CA ALA A 38 3.23 5.07 13.40
C ALA A 38 2.43 6.23 14.00
N CYS A 39 2.84 6.73 15.17
CA CYS A 39 2.31 8.00 15.68
C CYS A 39 2.58 9.12 14.67
N ASP A 40 1.76 10.18 14.62
CA ASP A 40 1.84 11.20 13.56
C ASP A 40 3.15 11.99 13.58
N ASN A 41 3.84 12.05 14.72
CA ASN A 41 5.19 12.59 14.82
C ASN A 41 6.28 11.68 14.20
N GLY A 42 5.92 10.47 13.74
CA GLY A 42 6.75 9.54 12.97
C GLY A 42 7.85 8.82 13.75
N THR A 43 8.00 9.08 15.05
CA THR A 43 9.12 8.60 15.87
C THR A 43 8.81 7.36 16.72
N LEU A 44 7.53 7.06 16.96
CA LEU A 44 7.08 5.98 17.83
C LEU A 44 6.09 5.08 17.08
N CYS A 45 6.27 3.77 17.22
CA CYS A 45 5.41 2.75 16.62
C CYS A 45 4.60 2.08 17.73
N VAL A 46 3.28 2.17 17.63
CA VAL A 46 2.34 1.54 18.56
C VAL A 46 1.81 0.25 17.92
N PRO A 47 1.94 -0.92 18.55
CA PRO A 47 1.34 -2.16 18.05
C PRO A 47 -0.17 -1.98 17.81
N GLN A 48 -0.73 -2.59 16.76
CA GLN A 48 -2.14 -2.42 16.40
C GLN A 48 -3.13 -2.84 17.52
N ARG A 49 -2.68 -3.69 18.46
CA ARG A 49 -3.43 -4.08 19.66
C ARG A 49 -3.57 -2.97 20.71
N GLN A 50 -2.69 -1.98 20.67
CA GLN A 50 -2.61 -0.81 21.54
C GLN A 50 -3.20 0.43 20.87
N MET A 51 -3.71 0.28 19.65
CA MET A 51 -4.48 1.33 18.99
C MET A 51 -5.92 1.25 19.49
N CYS A 52 -6.49 2.37 19.93
CA CYS A 52 -7.88 2.46 20.41
C CYS A 52 -8.19 1.62 21.65
N ASP A 53 -7.21 1.53 22.56
CA ASP A 53 -7.28 0.83 23.83
C ASP A 53 -7.62 1.76 25.02
N ASN A 54 -7.98 3.02 24.73
CA ASN A 54 -8.24 4.10 25.67
C ASN A 54 -7.01 4.56 26.48
N ARG A 55 -5.79 4.27 26.01
CA ARG A 55 -4.54 4.79 26.61
C ARG A 55 -3.72 5.49 25.53
N PRO A 56 -3.37 6.77 25.72
CA PRO A 56 -2.51 7.47 24.78
C PRO A 56 -1.07 6.93 24.92
N ASP A 57 -0.72 5.95 24.09
CA ASP A 57 0.63 5.43 23.93
C ASP A 57 1.44 6.31 22.98
N CYS A 58 0.79 7.03 22.06
CA CYS A 58 1.42 8.12 21.32
C CYS A 58 1.47 9.42 22.14
N ALA A 59 2.60 10.15 22.09
CA ALA A 59 2.77 11.40 22.82
C ALA A 59 1.80 12.52 22.36
N ASP A 60 1.32 12.44 21.13
CA ASP A 60 0.28 13.27 20.51
C ASP A 60 -1.14 12.70 20.67
N GLY A 61 -1.28 11.48 21.19
CA GLY A 61 -2.56 10.79 21.39
C GLY A 61 -3.24 10.31 20.11
N SER A 62 -2.50 10.21 19.00
CA SER A 62 -3.03 9.85 17.69
C SER A 62 -3.61 8.42 17.62
N ASP A 63 -3.03 7.51 18.39
CA ASP A 63 -3.46 6.12 18.54
C ASP A 63 -4.87 5.95 19.12
N GLU A 64 -5.36 6.96 19.84
CA GLU A 64 -6.68 6.97 20.47
C GLU A 64 -7.68 7.89 19.74
N HIS A 65 -7.34 8.35 18.53
CA HIS A 65 -8.19 9.29 17.83
C HIS A 65 -9.52 8.61 17.40
N PRO A 66 -10.71 9.11 17.82
CA PRO A 66 -12.00 8.43 17.62
C PRO A 66 -12.30 8.08 16.15
N VAL A 67 -11.80 8.90 15.24
CA VAL A 67 -11.94 8.73 13.79
C VAL A 67 -11.04 7.62 13.24
N GLU A 68 -9.77 7.54 13.66
CA GLU A 68 -8.86 6.47 13.22
C GLU A 68 -9.31 5.13 13.80
N CYS A 69 -9.78 5.13 15.04
CA CYS A 69 -10.47 4.00 15.65
C CYS A 69 -11.74 3.60 14.90
N GLY A 70 -12.53 4.58 14.46
CA GLY A 70 -13.70 4.40 13.61
C GLY A 70 -13.39 3.72 12.27
N LEU A 71 -12.28 4.09 11.65
CA LEU A 71 -11.84 3.59 10.34
C LEU A 71 -11.16 2.22 10.41
N LEU A 72 -10.36 1.94 11.44
CA LEU A 72 -9.65 0.66 11.59
C LEU A 72 -10.57 -0.52 11.92
N TYR A 73 -11.55 -0.29 12.79
CA TYR A 73 -12.47 -1.34 13.26
C TYR A 73 -13.78 -1.37 12.45
N GLY A 74 -14.07 -0.31 11.68
CA GLY A 74 -15.38 -0.11 11.08
C GLY A 74 -16.49 -0.05 12.13
N SER A 75 -17.66 0.46 11.75
CA SER A 75 -18.81 0.51 12.69
C SER A 75 -19.28 -0.88 13.16
N LYS A 76 -18.81 -1.97 12.55
CA LYS A 76 -19.23 -3.33 12.87
C LYS A 76 -18.52 -3.91 14.11
N GLU A 77 -17.22 -3.63 14.29
CA GLU A 77 -16.51 -4.05 15.50
C GLU A 77 -16.70 -3.06 16.65
N ILE A 78 -16.95 -1.78 16.33
CA ILE A 78 -17.40 -0.79 17.32
C ILE A 78 -18.81 -1.13 17.81
N ALA A 79 -19.74 -1.54 16.95
CA ALA A 79 -21.03 -2.07 17.41
C ALA A 79 -20.83 -3.30 18.31
N ASP A 80 -19.97 -4.26 17.96
CA ASP A 80 -19.71 -5.42 18.85
C ASP A 80 -18.88 -5.08 20.12
N LYS A 81 -18.09 -3.99 20.13
CA LYS A 81 -17.30 -3.50 21.30
C LYS A 81 -18.16 -2.59 22.19
N ILE A 82 -19.06 -1.79 21.62
CA ILE A 82 -20.11 -1.03 22.30
C ILE A 82 -21.14 -2.00 22.88
N VAL A 83 -21.58 -3.00 22.13
CA VAL A 83 -22.45 -4.08 22.64
C VAL A 83 -21.76 -4.78 23.81
N ARG A 84 -20.49 -5.19 23.67
CA ARG A 84 -19.74 -5.83 24.78
C ARG A 84 -19.61 -4.92 25.99
N SER A 85 -19.22 -3.66 25.81
CA SER A 85 -19.05 -2.70 26.92
C SER A 85 -20.37 -2.24 27.54
N ALA A 86 -21.46 -2.16 26.77
CA ALA A 86 -22.81 -1.87 27.26
C ALA A 86 -23.35 -3.07 28.06
N ILE A 87 -23.13 -4.31 27.59
CA ILE A 87 -23.45 -5.53 28.34
C ILE A 87 -22.65 -5.58 29.65
N GLU A 88 -21.35 -5.28 29.61
CA GLU A 88 -20.48 -5.26 30.79
C GLU A 88 -20.91 -4.17 31.80
N LYS A 89 -21.25 -2.95 31.34
CA LYS A 89 -21.79 -1.88 32.19
C LYS A 89 -23.13 -2.25 32.82
N LYS A 90 -24.04 -2.86 32.05
CA LYS A 90 -25.35 -3.33 32.53
C LYS A 90 -25.20 -4.47 33.55
N GLN A 91 -24.23 -5.37 33.35
CA GLN A 91 -23.87 -6.41 34.32
C GLN A 91 -23.23 -5.83 35.59
N GLN A 92 -22.35 -4.83 35.48
CA GLN A 92 -21.77 -4.14 36.63
C GLN A 92 -22.82 -3.38 37.44
N GLN A 93 -23.77 -2.69 36.78
CA GLN A 93 -24.91 -2.06 37.47
C GLN A 93 -25.80 -3.09 38.17
N GLN A 94 -26.06 -4.24 37.54
CA GLN A 94 -26.84 -5.32 38.17
C GLN A 94 -26.11 -5.96 39.36
N LEU A 95 -24.78 -6.13 39.27
CA LEU A 95 -23.94 -6.59 40.39
C LEU A 95 -23.91 -5.58 41.53
N GLN A 96 -23.86 -4.28 41.24
CA GLN A 96 -23.94 -3.21 42.25
C GLN A 96 -25.32 -3.17 42.92
N LEU A 97 -26.40 -3.35 42.17
CA LEU A 97 -27.77 -3.45 42.69
C LEU A 97 -27.98 -4.73 43.54
N GLN A 98 -27.34 -5.84 43.18
CA GLN A 98 -27.33 -7.06 43.98
C GLN A 98 -26.48 -6.92 45.25
N GLN A 99 -25.36 -6.21 45.19
CA GLN A 99 -24.54 -5.88 46.37
C GLN A 99 -25.28 -4.94 47.32
N GLN A 100 -26.04 -3.97 46.83
CA GLN A 100 -26.91 -3.13 47.66
C GLN A 100 -28.06 -3.91 48.33
N ASN A 101 -28.59 -4.94 47.66
CA ASN A 101 -29.58 -5.83 48.26
C ASN A 101 -28.99 -6.88 49.22
N GLN A 102 -27.70 -7.22 49.09
CA GLN A 102 -26.98 -8.08 50.03
C GLN A 102 -26.42 -7.31 51.23
N SER A 103 -26.12 -6.01 51.12
CA SER A 103 -25.73 -5.18 52.27
C SER A 103 -26.88 -4.93 53.27
N ASN A 104 -28.13 -5.24 52.89
CA ASN A 104 -29.30 -5.15 53.78
C ASN A 104 -29.68 -6.47 54.46
N ALA A 105 -28.92 -7.55 54.25
CA ALA A 105 -29.15 -8.82 54.93
C ALA A 105 -27.82 -9.46 55.35
N SER A 106 -27.68 -9.71 56.66
CA SER A 106 -26.62 -10.46 57.35
C SER A 106 -25.35 -9.71 57.81
N THR A 107 -25.48 -9.07 58.97
CA THR A 107 -24.45 -9.01 60.02
C THR A 107 -24.41 -10.34 60.78
N VAL A 108 -23.43 -11.23 60.56
CA VAL A 108 -22.87 -12.16 61.58
C VAL A 108 -21.46 -12.63 61.15
N ASP A 109 -20.48 -12.22 61.96
CA ASP A 109 -19.25 -12.88 62.43
C ASP A 109 -18.60 -14.08 61.68
N ALA A 110 -17.32 -13.93 61.28
CA ALA A 110 -16.19 -14.86 61.53
C ALA A 110 -14.92 -14.53 60.69
N SER A 111 -13.75 -14.64 61.34
CA SER A 111 -12.38 -14.32 60.90
C SER A 111 -11.79 -15.24 59.80
N PRO A 112 -10.70 -14.85 59.10
CA PRO A 112 -10.18 -15.54 57.92
C PRO A 112 -9.01 -16.50 58.23
N PRO A 113 -8.78 -17.55 57.40
CA PRO A 113 -7.44 -18.11 57.25
C PRO A 113 -6.88 -18.00 55.82
N ALA A 114 -5.64 -17.50 55.80
CA ALA A 114 -4.48 -17.85 54.97
C ALA A 114 -4.66 -18.26 53.50
N VAL A 115 -4.12 -17.40 52.62
CA VAL A 115 -3.85 -17.65 51.20
C VAL A 115 -2.63 -18.56 51.03
N THR A 116 -2.82 -19.74 50.44
CA THR A 116 -1.74 -20.48 49.77
C THR A 116 -2.02 -20.54 48.27
N ARG A 117 -1.20 -19.77 47.54
CA ARG A 117 -1.03 -19.84 46.08
C ARG A 117 -0.40 -21.19 45.73
N ASN A 118 -1.17 -22.07 45.11
CA ASN A 118 -0.73 -22.94 44.01
C ASN A 118 -1.86 -23.92 43.67
N GLN A 119 -2.60 -23.61 42.62
CA GLN A 119 -3.15 -24.58 41.68
C GLN A 119 -3.76 -23.81 40.52
N SER A 120 -3.28 -24.11 39.32
CA SER A 120 -3.99 -23.90 38.07
C SER A 120 -5.38 -24.53 38.20
N GLN A 121 -6.36 -23.72 38.62
CA GLN A 121 -7.75 -24.10 38.59
C GLN A 121 -8.15 -24.25 37.13
N THR A 122 -8.20 -25.50 36.67
CA THR A 122 -9.14 -25.88 35.61
C THR A 122 -10.52 -25.43 36.08
N MET A 123 -10.97 -24.26 35.63
CA MET A 123 -12.36 -23.86 35.79
C MET A 123 -13.20 -24.98 35.17
N ASN A 124 -13.91 -25.75 35.99
CA ASN A 124 -14.87 -26.73 35.52
C ASN A 124 -16.00 -25.94 34.86
N TRP A 125 -15.96 -25.85 33.54
CA TRP A 125 -17.00 -25.26 32.71
C TRP A 125 -18.27 -26.11 32.84
N THR A 126 -19.16 -25.76 33.77
CA THR A 126 -20.43 -26.47 33.93
C THR A 126 -21.44 -25.94 32.92
N CYS A 127 -21.91 -26.82 32.05
CA CYS A 127 -23.00 -26.54 31.13
C CYS A 127 -24.32 -26.54 31.89
N GLY A 128 -25.04 -25.42 31.89
CA GLY A 128 -26.36 -25.27 32.52
C GLY A 128 -27.54 -25.69 31.64
N ILE A 129 -27.29 -26.41 30.53
CA ILE A 129 -28.32 -26.81 29.56
C ILE A 129 -28.52 -28.33 29.65
N VAL A 130 -29.77 -28.76 29.89
CA VAL A 130 -30.09 -30.18 30.09
C VAL A 130 -30.11 -30.95 28.76
N THR A 131 -30.74 -30.38 27.72
CA THR A 131 -30.90 -31.04 26.42
C THR A 131 -30.39 -30.18 25.27
N TYR A 132 -29.42 -30.69 24.51
CA TYR A 132 -28.91 -30.09 23.28
C TYR A 132 -28.22 -31.13 22.38
N PRO A 133 -28.07 -30.89 21.05
CA PRO A 133 -27.39 -31.83 20.16
C PRO A 133 -25.91 -31.96 20.48
N ARG A 134 -25.37 -33.20 20.45
CA ARG A 134 -23.93 -33.46 20.64
C ARG A 134 -23.02 -32.77 19.62
N SER A 135 -23.59 -32.37 18.48
CA SER A 135 -22.86 -31.63 17.44
C SER A 135 -22.73 -30.12 17.73
N CYS A 136 -23.39 -29.64 18.79
CA CYS A 136 -23.27 -28.28 19.31
C CYS A 136 -22.44 -28.27 20.61
N ARG A 137 -21.79 -27.15 20.90
CA ARG A 137 -21.00 -26.93 22.12
C ARG A 137 -21.76 -26.03 23.08
N CYS A 138 -21.84 -26.45 24.33
CA CYS A 138 -22.35 -25.64 25.42
C CYS A 138 -21.19 -24.81 26.02
N GLY A 139 -21.37 -23.49 26.11
CA GLY A 139 -20.43 -22.56 26.74
C GLY A 139 -20.70 -22.41 28.25
N GLN A 140 -20.11 -21.39 28.89
CA GLN A 140 -20.43 -21.07 30.29
C GLN A 140 -21.92 -20.76 30.45
N GLY A 141 -22.51 -21.31 31.52
CA GLY A 141 -23.91 -21.08 31.86
C GLY A 141 -24.85 -21.69 30.82
N THR A 142 -25.68 -20.84 30.20
CA THR A 142 -26.78 -21.25 29.31
C THR A 142 -26.58 -20.77 27.87
N THR A 143 -25.32 -20.67 27.43
CA THR A 143 -24.96 -20.34 26.04
C THR A 143 -24.77 -21.60 25.21
N LEU A 144 -25.43 -21.68 24.05
CA LEU A 144 -25.32 -22.80 23.11
C LEU A 144 -24.75 -22.33 21.76
N TYR A 145 -23.69 -22.98 21.31
CA TYR A 145 -23.02 -22.69 20.03
C TYR A 145 -23.07 -23.89 19.08
N CYS A 146 -23.69 -23.70 17.92
CA CYS A 146 -23.77 -24.67 16.82
C CYS A 146 -23.09 -24.08 15.58
N GLY A 147 -21.84 -24.49 15.34
CA GLY A 147 -21.07 -24.07 14.16
C GLY A 147 -21.31 -24.93 12.91
N ILE A 148 -20.38 -24.82 11.95
CA ILE A 148 -20.43 -25.53 10.66
C ILE A 148 -20.46 -27.06 10.79
N TYR A 149 -19.84 -27.62 11.83
CA TYR A 149 -19.78 -29.07 12.05
C TYR A 149 -21.14 -29.66 12.47
N ALA A 150 -22.10 -28.82 12.86
CA ALA A 150 -23.42 -29.28 13.27
C ALA A 150 -24.29 -29.75 12.09
N LYS A 151 -24.02 -29.25 10.87
CA LYS A 151 -24.72 -29.59 9.61
C LYS A 151 -26.26 -29.62 9.75
N LEU A 152 -26.80 -28.67 10.51
CA LEU A 152 -28.23 -28.62 10.83
C LEU A 152 -29.04 -28.23 9.58
N ARG A 153 -30.05 -29.06 9.26
CA ARG A 153 -31.06 -28.76 8.21
C ARG A 153 -32.42 -28.36 8.80
N ARG A 154 -32.72 -28.88 9.98
CA ARG A 154 -33.96 -28.63 10.73
C ARG A 154 -33.60 -28.12 12.12
N TRP A 155 -34.58 -27.52 12.77
CA TRP A 155 -34.43 -27.05 14.15
C TRP A 155 -34.06 -28.19 15.11
N PRO A 156 -32.97 -28.07 15.88
CA PRO A 156 -32.61 -29.06 16.89
C PRO A 156 -33.52 -28.99 18.13
N ARG A 157 -33.64 -30.11 18.86
CA ARG A 157 -34.29 -30.11 20.19
C ARG A 157 -33.35 -29.44 21.19
N ILE A 158 -33.80 -28.34 21.78
CA ILE A 158 -33.04 -27.51 22.73
C ILE A 158 -33.91 -27.26 23.97
N SER A 159 -33.28 -27.29 25.14
CA SER A 159 -33.88 -27.03 26.45
C SER A 159 -34.26 -25.56 26.67
N VAL A 160 -35.21 -25.30 27.58
CA VAL A 160 -35.79 -23.96 27.82
C VAL A 160 -34.86 -23.00 28.58
N GLU A 161 -33.79 -23.51 29.21
CA GLU A 161 -32.85 -22.71 30.01
C GLU A 161 -31.93 -21.84 29.14
N VAL A 162 -31.89 -22.07 27.82
CA VAL A 162 -30.96 -21.36 26.91
C VAL A 162 -31.28 -19.87 26.84
N THR A 163 -30.27 -19.06 27.17
CA THR A 163 -30.35 -17.59 27.12
C THR A 163 -29.65 -17.01 25.90
N ASN A 164 -28.59 -17.65 25.42
CA ASN A 164 -27.83 -17.22 24.25
C ASN A 164 -27.65 -18.37 23.27
N LEU A 165 -28.26 -18.24 22.09
CA LEU A 165 -28.27 -19.28 21.07
C LEU A 165 -27.60 -18.78 19.80
N ILE A 166 -26.50 -19.45 19.43
CA ILE A 166 -25.67 -19.08 18.29
C ILE A 166 -25.63 -20.27 17.33
N ILE A 167 -26.29 -20.13 16.17
CA ILE A 167 -26.26 -21.11 15.09
C ILE A 167 -25.68 -20.43 13.85
N ILE A 168 -24.50 -20.85 13.42
CA ILE A 168 -23.76 -20.20 12.33
C ILE A 168 -23.29 -21.24 11.31
N ARG A 169 -23.40 -20.91 10.00
CA ARG A 169 -22.92 -21.73 8.88
C ARG A 169 -23.62 -23.10 8.78
N ASN A 170 -24.95 -23.12 8.87
CA ASN A 170 -25.77 -24.30 8.63
C ASN A 170 -26.77 -24.06 7.48
N ASN A 171 -27.77 -24.93 7.26
CA ASN A 171 -28.77 -24.77 6.21
C ASN A 171 -30.18 -24.91 6.81
N LEU A 172 -30.53 -23.97 7.69
CA LEU A 172 -31.68 -24.08 8.57
C LEU A 172 -32.97 -23.59 7.87
N THR A 173 -34.05 -24.37 7.99
CA THR A 173 -35.40 -23.91 7.63
C THR A 173 -36.21 -23.62 8.89
N LEU A 174 -36.75 -22.40 9.00
CA LEU A 174 -37.60 -22.00 10.13
C LEU A 174 -39.06 -22.42 9.90
N ARG A 175 -39.73 -22.80 10.98
CA ARG A 175 -41.18 -23.09 11.03
C ARG A 175 -41.87 -22.07 11.92
N GLU A 176 -43.19 -22.03 11.86
CA GLU A 176 -44.01 -21.23 12.77
C GLU A 176 -43.76 -21.66 14.23
N HIS A 177 -43.74 -20.69 15.14
CA HIS A 177 -43.58 -20.89 16.59
C HIS A 177 -42.34 -21.72 17.01
N VAL A 178 -41.30 -21.79 16.18
CA VAL A 178 -40.13 -22.65 16.43
C VAL A 178 -39.36 -22.29 17.70
N PHE A 179 -39.48 -21.04 18.16
CA PHE A 179 -38.83 -20.54 19.38
C PHE A 179 -39.79 -20.37 20.56
N ALA A 180 -41.07 -20.72 20.45
CA ALA A 180 -42.10 -20.40 21.45
C ALA A 180 -41.78 -20.91 22.87
N ASN A 181 -41.06 -22.04 22.97
CA ASN A 181 -40.68 -22.62 24.26
C ASN A 181 -39.43 -21.97 24.90
N LEU A 182 -38.70 -21.13 24.16
CA LEU A 182 -37.44 -20.52 24.60
C LEU A 182 -37.68 -19.12 25.21
N THR A 183 -38.59 -19.02 26.18
CA THR A 183 -39.04 -17.73 26.75
C THR A 183 -37.95 -16.95 27.49
N ARG A 184 -36.86 -17.62 27.90
CA ARG A 184 -35.69 -17.01 28.57
C ARG A 184 -34.59 -16.56 27.60
N LEU A 185 -34.82 -16.69 26.29
CA LEU A 185 -33.83 -16.37 25.27
C LEU A 185 -33.62 -14.86 25.19
N GLN A 186 -32.38 -14.43 25.41
CA GLN A 186 -31.95 -13.03 25.36
C GLN A 186 -31.20 -12.71 24.07
N LYS A 187 -30.45 -13.67 23.52
CA LYS A 187 -29.64 -13.47 22.31
C LYS A 187 -29.87 -14.61 21.34
N LEU A 188 -30.27 -14.29 20.12
CA LEU A 188 -30.49 -15.24 19.04
C LEU A 188 -29.68 -14.83 17.81
N THR A 189 -28.69 -15.67 17.46
CA THR A 189 -27.85 -15.46 16.27
C THR A 189 -28.05 -16.62 15.29
N LEU A 190 -28.58 -16.32 14.11
CA LEU A 190 -28.80 -17.27 13.01
C LEU A 190 -28.08 -16.81 11.74
N LYS A 191 -26.75 -16.69 11.80
CA LYS A 191 -25.93 -16.15 10.70
C LYS A 191 -25.52 -17.23 9.69
N PHE A 192 -25.47 -16.92 8.39
CA PHE A 192 -25.04 -17.87 7.35
C PHE A 192 -25.83 -19.19 7.38
N ASN A 193 -27.16 -19.13 7.54
CA ASN A 193 -28.01 -20.32 7.60
C ASN A 193 -28.85 -20.55 6.34
N ASN A 194 -28.66 -19.72 5.31
CA ASN A 194 -29.38 -19.77 4.04
C ASN A 194 -30.92 -19.69 4.20
N ILE A 195 -31.39 -19.01 5.26
CA ILE A 195 -32.81 -18.86 5.56
C ILE A 195 -33.44 -17.97 4.49
N SER A 196 -34.47 -18.48 3.79
CA SER A 196 -35.18 -17.74 2.74
C SER A 196 -36.53 -17.17 3.19
N ARG A 197 -37.20 -17.84 4.14
CA ARG A 197 -38.50 -17.44 4.67
C ARG A 197 -38.46 -17.45 6.19
N VAL A 198 -39.02 -16.41 6.79
CA VAL A 198 -39.29 -16.32 8.23
C VAL A 198 -40.81 -16.33 8.40
N PRO A 199 -41.41 -17.48 8.79
CA PRO A 199 -42.85 -17.57 9.01
C PRO A 199 -43.36 -16.59 10.07
N LEU A 200 -44.65 -16.24 9.99
CA LEU A 200 -45.30 -15.44 11.02
C LEU A 200 -45.25 -16.18 12.37
N GLY A 201 -45.09 -15.44 13.46
CA GLY A 201 -45.05 -16.03 14.80
C GLY A 201 -43.81 -16.88 15.10
N SER A 202 -42.82 -16.95 14.20
CA SER A 202 -41.55 -17.66 14.48
C SER A 202 -40.91 -17.17 15.78
N PHE A 203 -40.88 -15.85 16.01
CA PHE A 203 -40.34 -15.21 17.21
C PHE A 203 -41.39 -14.93 18.30
N GLY A 204 -42.59 -15.52 18.19
CA GLY A 204 -43.65 -15.31 19.17
C GLY A 204 -43.26 -15.78 20.57
N GLY A 205 -43.64 -15.01 21.60
CA GLY A 205 -43.34 -15.29 23.01
C GLY A 205 -41.92 -14.97 23.48
N LEU A 206 -41.05 -14.45 22.62
CA LEU A 206 -39.65 -14.08 22.97
C LEU A 206 -39.52 -12.67 23.59
N SER A 207 -40.27 -12.41 24.66
CA SER A 207 -40.35 -11.07 25.28
C SER A 207 -39.05 -10.60 25.97
N GLN A 208 -38.14 -11.52 26.30
CA GLN A 208 -36.83 -11.23 26.90
C GLN A 208 -35.70 -11.08 25.86
N LEU A 209 -36.00 -11.23 24.56
CA LEU A 209 -34.98 -11.18 23.52
C LEU A 209 -34.45 -9.75 23.37
N GLU A 210 -33.16 -9.57 23.63
CA GLU A 210 -32.46 -8.28 23.50
C GLU A 210 -31.74 -8.16 22.15
N ARG A 211 -31.15 -9.26 21.63
CA ARG A 211 -30.42 -9.26 20.35
C ARG A 211 -30.97 -10.31 19.40
N LEU A 212 -31.36 -9.86 18.21
CA LEU A 212 -31.75 -10.71 17.08
C LEU A 212 -30.81 -10.48 15.90
N GLU A 213 -30.08 -11.51 15.50
CA GLU A 213 -29.19 -11.47 14.35
C GLU A 213 -29.56 -12.52 13.29
N LEU A 214 -29.98 -12.05 12.12
CA LEU A 214 -30.36 -12.82 10.94
C LEU A 214 -29.49 -12.48 9.71
N SER A 215 -28.28 -11.98 9.96
CA SER A 215 -27.34 -11.53 8.92
C SER A 215 -26.85 -12.68 8.01
N HIS A 216 -26.54 -12.35 6.75
CA HIS A 216 -26.06 -13.28 5.73
C HIS A 216 -26.99 -14.48 5.51
N ASN A 217 -28.27 -14.20 5.29
CA ASN A 217 -29.25 -15.19 4.85
C ASN A 217 -29.82 -14.77 3.49
N ASN A 218 -30.89 -15.43 3.04
CA ASN A 218 -31.51 -15.21 1.74
C ASN A 218 -32.94 -14.64 1.88
N ILE A 219 -33.17 -13.83 2.92
CA ILE A 219 -34.51 -13.34 3.27
C ILE A 219 -34.90 -12.21 2.31
N SER A 220 -36.03 -12.36 1.63
CA SER A 220 -36.56 -11.35 0.71
C SER A 220 -37.75 -10.56 1.26
N HIS A 221 -38.55 -11.18 2.14
CA HIS A 221 -39.73 -10.58 2.74
C HIS A 221 -39.84 -10.97 4.22
N LEU A 222 -40.34 -10.03 5.04
CA LEU A 222 -40.68 -10.23 6.44
C LEU A 222 -42.20 -10.05 6.60
N PRO A 223 -42.91 -11.02 7.22
CA PRO A 223 -44.36 -10.93 7.37
C PRO A 223 -44.78 -9.82 8.33
N HIS A 224 -46.02 -9.35 8.19
CA HIS A 224 -46.52 -8.28 9.05
C HIS A 224 -46.72 -8.76 10.50
N GLY A 225 -46.26 -8.00 11.50
CA GLY A 225 -46.36 -8.34 12.92
C GLY A 225 -45.27 -9.28 13.45
N LEU A 226 -44.22 -9.55 12.68
CA LEU A 226 -43.15 -10.49 13.06
C LEU A 226 -42.46 -10.12 14.40
N PHE A 227 -42.36 -8.83 14.69
CA PHE A 227 -41.66 -8.29 15.87
C PHE A 227 -42.62 -7.89 17.01
N GLY A 228 -43.89 -8.29 16.95
CA GLY A 228 -44.93 -7.86 17.89
C GLY A 228 -44.60 -8.13 19.36
N ASP A 229 -44.09 -9.33 19.66
CA ASP A 229 -43.83 -9.80 21.04
C ASP A 229 -42.41 -9.43 21.56
N LEU A 230 -41.57 -8.79 20.75
CA LEU A 230 -40.14 -8.57 21.04
C LEU A 230 -39.88 -7.30 21.85
N HIS A 231 -40.59 -7.13 22.98
CA HIS A 231 -40.59 -5.88 23.75
C HIS A 231 -39.24 -5.47 24.36
N SER A 232 -38.29 -6.40 24.53
CA SER A 232 -36.95 -6.13 25.09
C SER A 232 -35.85 -5.94 24.03
N LEU A 233 -36.21 -5.99 22.74
CA LEU A 233 -35.24 -5.99 21.65
C LEU A 233 -34.51 -4.65 21.58
N GLN A 234 -33.20 -4.71 21.72
CA GLN A 234 -32.26 -3.59 21.66
C GLN A 234 -31.46 -3.59 20.36
N TRP A 235 -31.16 -4.77 19.81
CA TRP A 235 -30.36 -4.92 18.59
C TRP A 235 -31.04 -5.78 17.54
N LEU A 236 -31.21 -5.23 16.34
CA LEU A 236 -31.71 -5.96 15.17
C LEU A 236 -30.70 -5.91 14.02
N PHE A 237 -30.14 -7.08 13.68
CA PHE A 237 -29.19 -7.22 12.57
C PHE A 237 -29.79 -8.07 11.43
N LEU A 238 -29.92 -7.47 10.26
CA LEU A 238 -30.45 -8.08 9.03
C LEU A 238 -29.50 -7.88 7.83
N VAL A 239 -28.21 -7.74 8.12
CA VAL A 239 -27.17 -7.40 7.14
C VAL A 239 -27.07 -8.45 6.04
N ASN A 240 -26.87 -8.03 4.79
CA ASN A 240 -26.60 -8.92 3.66
C ASN A 240 -27.70 -9.97 3.45
N ASN A 241 -28.93 -9.49 3.26
CA ASN A 241 -30.10 -10.25 2.84
C ASN A 241 -30.61 -9.69 1.48
N HIS A 242 -31.84 -9.99 1.08
CA HIS A 242 -32.44 -9.53 -0.17
C HIS A 242 -33.74 -8.75 0.06
N LEU A 243 -33.82 -8.01 1.18
CA LEU A 243 -35.01 -7.25 1.54
C LEU A 243 -35.23 -6.11 0.55
N HIS A 244 -36.40 -6.10 -0.10
CA HIS A 244 -36.85 -5.00 -0.96
C HIS A 244 -37.63 -3.94 -0.16
N HIS A 245 -38.37 -4.39 0.85
CA HIS A 245 -39.10 -3.56 1.80
C HIS A 245 -38.88 -4.09 3.21
N PHE A 246 -38.83 -3.18 4.18
CA PHE A 246 -38.85 -3.51 5.59
C PHE A 246 -40.10 -2.86 6.19
N PRO A 247 -40.91 -3.59 6.98
CA PRO A 247 -42.16 -3.05 7.50
C PRO A 247 -41.88 -2.09 8.67
N MET A 248 -41.54 -0.85 8.35
CA MET A 248 -41.12 0.16 9.32
C MET A 248 -42.17 0.41 10.42
N GLU A 249 -43.46 0.34 10.10
CA GLU A 249 -44.56 0.55 11.06
C GLU A 249 -44.51 -0.42 12.27
N GLN A 250 -43.98 -1.63 12.07
CA GLN A 250 -43.83 -2.61 13.16
C GLN A 250 -42.74 -2.25 14.15
N LEU A 251 -41.83 -1.34 13.80
CA LEU A 251 -40.84 -0.88 14.76
C LEU A 251 -41.49 -0.19 15.96
N LYS A 252 -42.77 0.24 15.83
CA LYS A 252 -43.57 0.73 16.95
C LYS A 252 -43.74 -0.31 18.06
N SER A 253 -43.70 -1.63 17.80
CA SER A 253 -43.82 -2.63 18.87
C SER A 253 -42.53 -2.85 19.67
N VAL A 254 -41.37 -2.45 19.11
CA VAL A 254 -40.02 -2.66 19.68
C VAL A 254 -39.45 -1.35 20.25
N HIS A 255 -40.11 -0.80 21.26
CA HIS A 255 -39.81 0.49 21.90
C HIS A 255 -38.44 0.60 22.61
N ARG A 256 -37.66 -0.48 22.68
CA ARG A 256 -36.30 -0.51 23.27
C ARG A 256 -35.20 -0.66 22.22
N LEU A 257 -35.56 -0.63 20.93
CA LEU A 257 -34.61 -0.84 19.85
C LEU A 257 -33.65 0.34 19.78
N GLU A 258 -32.37 0.07 19.99
CA GLU A 258 -31.29 1.05 19.98
C GLU A 258 -30.49 0.98 18.67
N TRP A 259 -30.28 -0.21 18.12
CA TRP A 259 -29.54 -0.41 16.86
C TRP A 259 -30.37 -1.15 15.82
N LEU A 260 -30.54 -0.51 14.66
CA LEU A 260 -31.17 -1.10 13.48
C LEU A 260 -30.17 -1.20 12.34
N VAL A 261 -29.76 -2.43 12.00
CA VAL A 261 -28.76 -2.69 10.96
C VAL A 261 -29.38 -3.44 9.78
N LEU A 262 -29.64 -2.70 8.70
CA LEU A 262 -30.26 -3.15 7.45
C LEU A 262 -29.30 -3.08 6.25
N SER A 263 -28.00 -2.97 6.51
CA SER A 263 -26.93 -2.86 5.52
C SER A 263 -26.94 -3.97 4.47
N ARG A 264 -26.52 -3.66 3.23
CA ARG A 264 -26.37 -4.63 2.13
C ARG A 264 -27.67 -5.38 1.81
N ASN A 265 -28.77 -4.65 1.68
CA ASN A 265 -30.06 -5.18 1.20
C ASN A 265 -30.43 -4.54 -0.14
N ARG A 266 -31.72 -4.52 -0.50
CA ARG A 266 -32.25 -3.90 -1.73
C ARG A 266 -33.35 -2.90 -1.39
N LEU A 267 -33.26 -2.28 -0.21
CA LEU A 267 -34.31 -1.42 0.32
C LEU A 267 -34.47 -0.14 -0.50
N THR A 268 -35.72 0.27 -0.64
CA THR A 268 -36.12 1.59 -1.14
C THR A 268 -36.95 2.27 -0.04
N LEU A 269 -36.81 3.59 0.14
CA LEU A 269 -37.51 4.36 1.19
C LEU A 269 -38.54 5.37 0.65
N ARG A 270 -38.99 5.17 -0.60
CA ARG A 270 -39.92 6.09 -1.23
C ARG A 270 -41.27 6.05 -0.50
N ASN A 271 -41.72 7.21 -0.01
CA ASN A 271 -42.98 7.38 0.75
C ASN A 271 -43.04 6.55 2.04
N VAL A 272 -41.89 6.28 2.66
CA VAL A 272 -41.82 5.58 3.94
C VAL A 272 -41.51 6.60 5.03
N GLN A 273 -42.34 6.61 6.06
CA GLN A 273 -42.09 7.34 7.31
C GLN A 273 -41.72 6.32 8.39
N LEU A 274 -40.58 6.54 9.05
CA LEU A 274 -40.23 5.73 10.22
C LEU A 274 -41.10 6.18 11.40
N PRO A 275 -41.66 5.23 12.18
CA PRO A 275 -42.45 5.60 13.35
C PRO A 275 -41.56 6.21 14.43
N ASN A 276 -42.19 6.91 15.39
CA ASN A 276 -41.49 7.43 16.55
C ASN A 276 -40.94 6.28 17.40
N ILE A 277 -39.61 6.19 17.46
CA ILE A 277 -38.85 5.22 18.24
C ILE A 277 -37.75 6.00 18.98
N SER A 278 -38.10 6.59 20.12
CA SER A 278 -37.18 7.42 20.91
C SER A 278 -35.97 6.66 21.47
N SER A 279 -35.97 5.33 21.42
CA SER A 279 -34.80 4.52 21.82
C SER A 279 -33.75 4.40 20.72
N LEU A 280 -34.08 4.70 19.46
CA LEU A 280 -33.22 4.38 18.32
C LEU A 280 -32.00 5.29 18.28
N TYR A 281 -30.82 4.70 18.44
CA TYR A 281 -29.55 5.38 18.60
C TYR A 281 -28.73 5.37 17.30
N GLU A 282 -28.69 4.24 16.59
CA GLU A 282 -27.99 4.13 15.29
C GLU A 282 -28.80 3.38 14.24
N VAL A 283 -28.78 3.90 13.03
CA VAL A 283 -29.44 3.31 11.86
C VAL A 283 -28.43 3.12 10.74
N TYR A 284 -28.29 1.86 10.31
CA TYR A 284 -27.44 1.49 9.17
C TYR A 284 -28.27 1.03 8.00
N LEU A 285 -28.21 1.81 6.92
CA LEU A 285 -28.91 1.61 5.65
C LEU A 285 -27.92 1.59 4.47
N ASP A 286 -26.63 1.41 4.74
CA ASP A 286 -25.57 1.38 3.74
C ASP A 286 -25.74 0.22 2.73
N TYR A 287 -25.24 0.41 1.51
CA TYR A 287 -25.32 -0.58 0.42
C TYR A 287 -26.75 -1.05 0.14
N ASN A 288 -27.71 -0.12 0.05
CA ASN A 288 -29.09 -0.38 -0.35
C ASN A 288 -29.39 0.27 -1.72
N ARG A 289 -30.67 0.49 -2.04
CA ARG A 289 -31.12 1.11 -3.30
C ARG A 289 -31.97 2.35 -3.04
N ILE A 290 -31.62 3.12 -2.00
CA ILE A 290 -32.34 4.34 -1.64
C ILE A 290 -32.01 5.42 -2.67
N GLU A 291 -33.05 6.01 -3.27
CA GLU A 291 -32.93 7.01 -4.36
C GLU A 291 -33.18 8.45 -3.89
N TYR A 292 -34.06 8.61 -2.91
CA TYR A 292 -34.53 9.91 -2.41
C TYR A 292 -34.77 9.83 -0.90
N VAL A 293 -34.40 10.90 -0.19
CA VAL A 293 -34.72 11.09 1.23
C VAL A 293 -35.66 12.28 1.35
N GLY A 294 -36.90 12.01 1.80
CA GLY A 294 -37.94 13.03 1.97
C GLY A 294 -37.91 13.70 3.34
N GLU A 295 -38.70 14.75 3.48
CA GLU A 295 -38.90 15.49 4.74
C GLU A 295 -39.37 14.58 5.89
N GLU A 296 -40.36 13.74 5.62
CA GLU A 296 -40.97 12.88 6.65
C GLU A 296 -40.26 11.55 6.87
N THR A 297 -39.21 11.23 6.10
CA THR A 297 -38.59 9.89 6.15
C THR A 297 -38.00 9.60 7.53
N PHE A 298 -37.30 10.55 8.12
CA PHE A 298 -36.66 10.42 9.44
C PHE A 298 -37.20 11.43 10.47
N SER A 299 -38.36 12.04 10.20
CA SER A 299 -38.89 13.17 10.99
C SER A 299 -39.21 12.82 12.45
N GLN A 300 -39.34 11.53 12.78
CA GLN A 300 -39.72 11.04 14.12
C GLN A 300 -38.56 10.42 14.91
N LEU A 301 -37.30 10.58 14.45
CA LEU A 301 -36.12 9.96 15.07
C LEU A 301 -35.26 11.00 15.82
N ASP A 302 -35.86 11.67 16.78
CA ASP A 302 -35.27 12.77 17.57
C ASP A 302 -34.02 12.38 18.38
N HIS A 303 -33.91 11.11 18.81
CA HIS A 303 -32.78 10.59 19.60
C HIS A 303 -31.68 9.93 18.76
N LEU A 304 -31.77 9.97 17.43
CA LEU A 304 -30.79 9.31 16.56
C LEU A 304 -29.42 10.01 16.63
N HIS A 305 -28.35 9.24 16.84
CA HIS A 305 -26.98 9.74 16.91
C HIS A 305 -26.16 9.46 15.64
N LEU A 306 -26.41 8.34 14.96
CA LEU A 306 -25.71 7.96 13.73
C LEU A 306 -26.67 7.51 12.64
N LEU A 307 -26.50 8.08 11.45
CA LEU A 307 -27.23 7.69 10.24
C LEU A 307 -26.26 7.33 9.12
N ASP A 308 -26.22 6.04 8.77
CA ASP A 308 -25.37 5.52 7.71
C ASP A 308 -26.19 5.24 6.44
N LEU A 309 -25.97 6.04 5.39
CA LEU A 309 -26.62 5.94 4.09
C LEU A 309 -25.61 5.70 2.95
N GLN A 310 -24.41 5.23 3.27
CA GLN A 310 -23.33 5.05 2.29
C GLN A 310 -23.68 4.08 1.18
N HIS A 311 -23.11 4.27 0.00
CA HIS A 311 -23.26 3.40 -1.17
C HIS A 311 -24.72 3.06 -1.51
N ASN A 312 -25.58 4.07 -1.50
CA ASN A 312 -26.92 4.01 -2.07
C ASN A 312 -26.93 4.68 -3.45
N ILE A 313 -28.11 4.96 -3.99
CA ILE A 313 -28.29 5.67 -5.26
C ILE A 313 -28.99 7.01 -5.04
N ILE A 314 -28.71 7.65 -3.91
CA ILE A 314 -29.39 8.90 -3.50
C ILE A 314 -28.97 10.00 -4.46
N SER A 315 -29.94 10.56 -5.18
CA SER A 315 -29.73 11.67 -6.11
C SER A 315 -30.10 13.03 -5.51
N HIS A 316 -31.07 13.03 -4.59
CA HIS A 316 -31.59 14.23 -3.96
C HIS A 316 -31.99 13.98 -2.50
N ILE A 317 -31.65 14.92 -1.62
CA ILE A 317 -32.06 14.97 -0.22
C ILE A 317 -32.89 16.24 -0.03
N HIS A 318 -34.09 16.11 0.52
CA HIS A 318 -34.93 17.28 0.81
C HIS A 318 -34.25 18.22 1.84
N GLY A 319 -34.38 19.54 1.67
CA GLY A 319 -33.73 20.52 2.56
C GLY A 319 -34.19 20.50 4.03
N ARG A 320 -35.24 19.75 4.35
CA ARG A 320 -35.72 19.50 5.72
C ARG A 320 -35.68 18.02 6.14
N ALA A 321 -35.06 17.15 5.34
CA ALA A 321 -35.00 15.71 5.61
C ALA A 321 -34.39 15.35 6.98
N PHE A 322 -33.48 16.18 7.49
CA PHE A 322 -32.81 15.97 8.77
C PHE A 322 -33.21 16.98 9.84
N ALA A 323 -34.23 17.81 9.61
CA ALA A 323 -34.57 18.93 10.50
C ALA A 323 -34.88 18.48 11.93
N ASN A 324 -35.57 17.35 12.10
CA ASN A 324 -35.97 16.84 13.42
C ASN A 324 -34.93 15.93 14.07
N LEU A 325 -33.78 15.69 13.44
CA LEU A 325 -32.70 14.87 14.00
C LEU A 325 -31.83 15.70 14.95
N GLU A 326 -32.40 16.18 16.04
CA GLU A 326 -31.73 17.16 16.93
C GLU A 326 -30.48 16.59 17.63
N ASN A 327 -30.44 15.28 17.88
CA ASN A 327 -29.33 14.60 18.57
C ASN A 327 -28.29 13.98 17.64
N ILE A 328 -28.42 14.15 16.32
CA ILE A 328 -27.53 13.52 15.36
C ILE A 328 -26.09 14.02 15.51
N ARG A 329 -25.14 13.09 15.53
CA ARG A 329 -23.70 13.36 15.63
C ARG A 329 -22.93 12.97 14.40
N ASP A 330 -23.31 11.88 13.72
CA ASP A 330 -22.61 11.37 12.53
C ASP A 330 -23.59 11.08 11.39
N ILE A 331 -23.38 11.72 10.25
CA ILE A 331 -24.11 11.46 9.00
C ILE A 331 -23.13 11.02 7.92
N ARG A 332 -23.39 9.85 7.33
CA ARG A 332 -22.54 9.27 6.28
C ARG A 332 -23.29 9.11 4.98
N LEU A 333 -22.83 9.83 3.95
CA LEU A 333 -23.43 9.87 2.60
C LEU A 333 -22.48 9.34 1.51
N VAL A 334 -21.36 8.74 1.90
CA VAL A 334 -20.29 8.30 0.98
C VAL A 334 -20.82 7.50 -0.20
N GLY A 335 -20.32 7.78 -1.41
CA GLY A 335 -20.59 6.98 -2.60
C GLY A 335 -22.02 7.11 -3.14
N ASN A 336 -22.73 8.18 -2.82
CA ASN A 336 -24.03 8.51 -3.42
C ASN A 336 -23.87 9.50 -4.58
N PRO A 337 -24.69 9.40 -5.65
CA PRO A 337 -24.63 10.28 -6.82
C PRO A 337 -25.28 11.67 -6.59
N ILE A 338 -25.06 12.28 -5.42
CA ILE A 338 -25.59 13.61 -5.06
C ILE A 338 -24.74 14.68 -5.76
N LYS A 339 -25.40 15.56 -6.54
CA LYS A 339 -24.74 16.65 -7.27
C LYS A 339 -24.72 17.97 -6.50
N GLU A 340 -25.79 18.25 -5.78
CA GLU A 340 -25.99 19.49 -5.03
C GLU A 340 -26.56 19.14 -3.65
N LEU A 341 -26.02 19.79 -2.63
CA LEU A 341 -26.46 19.65 -1.25
C LEU A 341 -26.47 21.04 -0.63
N SER A 342 -27.64 21.47 -0.16
CA SER A 342 -27.80 22.78 0.49
C SER A 342 -27.41 22.67 1.97
N GLY A 343 -26.77 23.72 2.50
CA GLY A 343 -26.49 23.83 3.93
C GLY A 343 -27.75 23.91 4.80
N GLU A 344 -28.89 24.32 4.23
CA GLU A 344 -30.19 24.34 4.93
C GLU A 344 -30.59 22.96 5.45
N THR A 345 -30.15 21.89 4.77
CA THR A 345 -30.37 20.50 5.16
C THR A 345 -29.88 20.20 6.58
N PHE A 346 -28.88 20.94 7.06
CA PHE A 346 -28.22 20.71 8.35
C PHE A 346 -28.47 21.81 9.39
N LEU A 347 -29.34 22.79 9.09
CA LEU A 347 -29.51 24.00 9.91
C LEU A 347 -29.90 23.70 11.37
N HIS A 348 -30.70 22.65 11.58
CA HIS A 348 -31.22 22.27 12.91
C HIS A 348 -30.31 21.27 13.64
N ASN A 349 -29.31 20.71 12.98
CA ASN A 349 -28.45 19.65 13.54
C ASN A 349 -27.26 20.24 14.31
N THR A 350 -27.53 20.97 15.39
CA THR A 350 -26.49 21.71 16.13
C THR A 350 -25.48 20.81 16.85
N ARG A 351 -25.80 19.53 17.05
CA ARG A 351 -24.94 18.52 17.69
C ARG A 351 -24.14 17.68 16.69
N LEU A 352 -24.23 17.99 15.40
CA LEU A 352 -23.50 17.25 14.36
C LEU A 352 -21.99 17.46 14.54
N GLU A 353 -21.26 16.36 14.70
CA GLU A 353 -19.81 16.32 14.90
C GLU A 353 -19.08 15.81 13.65
N ALA A 354 -19.66 14.84 12.95
CA ALA A 354 -19.04 14.13 11.84
C ALA A 354 -19.92 14.15 10.59
N LEU A 355 -19.34 14.49 9.45
CA LEU A 355 -20.00 14.45 8.15
C LEU A 355 -19.10 13.78 7.10
N SER A 356 -19.60 12.71 6.48
CA SER A 356 -18.87 12.01 5.42
C SER A 356 -19.52 12.19 4.06
N LEU A 357 -18.83 12.89 3.16
CA LEU A 357 -19.27 13.26 1.81
C LEU A 357 -18.43 12.61 0.70
N ALA A 358 -17.65 11.59 1.05
CA ALA A 358 -16.68 10.97 0.16
C ALA A 358 -17.30 10.37 -1.11
N GLN A 359 -16.53 10.33 -2.20
CA GLN A 359 -16.86 9.69 -3.48
C GLN A 359 -18.19 10.18 -4.07
N MET A 360 -18.51 11.47 -3.88
CA MET A 360 -19.70 12.10 -4.45
C MET A 360 -19.32 13.12 -5.53
N PRO A 361 -20.10 13.25 -6.61
CA PRO A 361 -19.90 14.27 -7.64
C PRO A 361 -20.40 15.67 -7.21
N LEU A 362 -20.13 16.05 -5.95
CA LEU A 362 -20.63 17.26 -5.31
C LEU A 362 -19.61 18.40 -5.39
N HIS A 363 -20.09 19.63 -5.56
CA HIS A 363 -19.29 20.85 -5.37
C HIS A 363 -19.47 21.42 -3.97
N ILE A 364 -18.40 21.47 -3.19
CA ILE A 364 -18.38 21.99 -1.83
C ILE A 364 -18.28 23.52 -1.88
N HIS A 365 -19.43 24.17 -1.82
CA HIS A 365 -19.55 25.63 -1.78
C HIS A 365 -19.62 26.14 -0.34
N ARG A 366 -19.30 27.43 -0.15
CA ARG A 366 -19.46 28.13 1.13
C ARG A 366 -20.85 28.02 1.73
N SER A 367 -21.90 27.99 0.91
CA SER A 367 -23.30 27.86 1.35
C SER A 367 -23.58 26.54 2.08
N LEU A 368 -22.90 25.45 1.70
CA LEU A 368 -23.03 24.16 2.38
C LEU A 368 -22.30 24.16 3.73
N LEU A 369 -21.13 24.79 3.80
CA LEU A 369 -20.25 24.75 4.98
C LEU A 369 -20.61 25.79 6.06
N GLN A 370 -21.19 26.93 5.68
CA GLN A 370 -21.49 28.02 6.60
C GLN A 370 -22.38 27.65 7.82
N PRO A 371 -23.45 26.83 7.68
CA PRO A 371 -24.26 26.42 8.82
C PRO A 371 -23.66 25.27 9.64
N LEU A 372 -22.59 24.63 9.16
CA LEU A 372 -22.00 23.45 9.78
C LEU A 372 -20.99 23.85 10.88
N ASN A 373 -21.07 23.17 12.03
CA ASN A 373 -20.13 23.33 13.15
C ASN A 373 -19.47 21.99 13.56
N ILE A 374 -19.08 21.22 12.55
CA ILE A 374 -18.55 19.85 12.68
C ILE A 374 -17.07 19.82 13.07
N SER A 375 -16.63 18.72 13.68
CA SER A 375 -15.23 18.43 14.03
C SER A 375 -14.54 17.53 13.00
N PHE A 376 -15.29 16.65 12.34
CA PHE A 376 -14.81 15.69 11.35
C PHE A 376 -15.50 15.88 9.98
N LEU A 377 -14.69 15.94 8.92
CA LEU A 377 -15.18 16.02 7.55
C LEU A 377 -14.41 15.05 6.63
N ASN A 378 -15.11 14.20 5.90
CA ASN A 378 -14.51 13.32 4.89
C ASN A 378 -14.89 13.75 3.47
N LEU A 379 -13.89 14.16 2.68
CA LEU A 379 -14.00 14.63 1.30
C LEU A 379 -13.17 13.75 0.32
N THR A 380 -12.86 12.51 0.69
CA THR A 380 -12.13 11.58 -0.20
C THR A 380 -12.87 11.41 -1.54
N GLY A 381 -12.14 11.31 -2.64
CA GLY A 381 -12.73 11.20 -3.99
C GLY A 381 -13.38 12.48 -4.55
N ILE A 382 -13.32 13.62 -3.86
CA ILE A 382 -13.73 14.93 -4.40
C ILE A 382 -12.49 15.64 -4.98
N ARG A 383 -12.62 16.20 -6.18
CA ARG A 383 -11.53 16.93 -6.85
C ARG A 383 -11.30 18.30 -6.21
N TYR A 384 -10.05 18.78 -6.19
CA TYR A 384 -9.71 20.07 -5.57
C TYR A 384 -10.44 21.28 -6.18
N ASP A 385 -10.73 21.26 -7.48
CA ASP A 385 -11.46 22.34 -8.18
C ASP A 385 -12.91 22.46 -7.73
N HIS A 386 -13.45 21.42 -7.10
CA HIS A 386 -14.81 21.39 -6.56
C HIS A 386 -14.87 21.75 -5.07
N ILE A 387 -13.74 22.13 -4.46
CA ILE A 387 -13.65 22.39 -3.02
C ILE A 387 -13.31 23.86 -2.77
N ASP A 388 -14.21 24.57 -2.09
CA ASP A 388 -13.92 25.90 -1.56
C ASP A 388 -13.07 25.82 -0.27
N PHE A 389 -11.74 25.81 -0.44
CA PHE A 389 -10.80 25.77 0.68
C PHE A 389 -10.88 27.01 1.58
N ALA A 390 -11.31 28.17 1.06
CA ALA A 390 -11.48 29.37 1.87
C ALA A 390 -12.64 29.21 2.87
N ALA A 391 -13.73 28.56 2.43
CA ALA A 391 -14.84 28.20 3.30
C ALA A 391 -14.41 27.20 4.38
N ILE A 392 -13.64 26.15 4.03
CA ILE A 392 -13.15 25.15 5.00
C ILE A 392 -12.25 25.81 6.06
N ASN A 393 -11.33 26.69 5.64
CA ASN A 393 -10.47 27.44 6.58
C ASN A 393 -11.24 28.44 7.47
N GLY A 394 -12.47 28.78 7.09
CA GLY A 394 -13.38 29.57 7.92
C GLY A 394 -13.99 28.79 9.10
N MET A 395 -13.99 27.45 9.05
CA MET A 395 -14.58 26.61 10.09
C MET A 395 -13.64 26.53 11.29
N ARG A 396 -14.13 26.92 12.48
CA ARG A 396 -13.31 27.01 13.70
C ARG A 396 -13.24 25.69 14.48
N ASN A 397 -14.29 24.87 14.38
CA ASN A 397 -14.41 23.64 15.16
C ASN A 397 -13.89 22.40 14.41
N LEU A 398 -13.53 22.55 13.13
CA LEU A 398 -13.03 21.45 12.32
C LEU A 398 -11.60 21.08 12.76
N THR A 399 -11.46 19.89 13.33
CA THR A 399 -10.19 19.37 13.83
C THR A 399 -9.59 18.31 12.91
N TYR A 400 -10.43 17.55 12.21
CA TYR A 400 -10.01 16.41 11.40
C TYR A 400 -10.66 16.44 10.01
N ILE A 401 -9.83 16.30 8.97
CA ILE A 401 -10.31 16.22 7.60
C ILE A 401 -9.60 15.12 6.81
N ILE A 402 -10.35 14.42 5.94
CA ILE A 402 -9.79 13.42 5.02
C ILE A 402 -10.00 13.87 3.59
N TYR A 403 -8.91 13.86 2.84
CA TYR A 403 -8.88 14.08 1.41
C TYR A 403 -8.39 12.84 0.67
N ASP A 404 -8.54 12.88 -0.65
CA ASP A 404 -7.94 11.89 -1.53
C ASP A 404 -6.41 12.01 -1.58
N ARG A 405 -5.88 13.23 -1.43
CA ARG A 405 -4.46 13.55 -1.68
C ARG A 405 -3.83 14.34 -0.56
N PHE A 406 -2.56 14.05 -0.28
CA PHE A 406 -1.85 14.65 0.84
C PHE A 406 -1.66 16.16 0.66
N PHE A 407 -1.48 16.64 -0.56
CA PHE A 407 -1.25 18.05 -0.82
C PHE A 407 -2.52 18.91 -0.69
N TYR A 408 -3.73 18.33 -0.69
CA TYR A 408 -4.95 19.10 -0.39
C TYR A 408 -4.93 19.65 1.03
N CYS A 409 -4.30 18.92 1.94
CA CYS A 409 -4.13 19.34 3.31
C CYS A 409 -3.27 20.60 3.46
N SER A 410 -2.38 20.92 2.49
CA SER A 410 -1.63 22.18 2.56
C SER A 410 -2.51 23.40 2.35
N MET A 411 -3.65 23.24 1.68
CA MET A 411 -4.67 24.28 1.51
C MET A 411 -5.57 24.44 2.75
N THR A 412 -5.47 23.56 3.74
CA THR A 412 -6.22 23.63 5.02
C THR A 412 -5.30 23.69 6.24
N PRO A 413 -4.45 24.73 6.36
CA PRO A 413 -3.44 24.80 7.41
C PRO A 413 -4.00 24.99 8.83
N ARG A 414 -5.27 25.39 8.95
CA ARG A 414 -5.93 25.57 10.26
C ARG A 414 -6.44 24.28 10.88
N VAL A 415 -6.65 23.24 10.05
CA VAL A 415 -7.16 21.97 10.52
C VAL A 415 -6.03 21.22 11.21
N ARG A 416 -6.26 20.80 12.46
CA ARG A 416 -5.22 20.18 13.29
C ARG A 416 -4.69 18.87 12.70
N MET A 417 -5.59 18.06 12.14
CA MET A 417 -5.28 16.75 11.59
C MET A 417 -5.83 16.62 10.16
N CYS A 418 -4.97 16.25 9.21
CA CYS A 418 -5.35 16.04 7.83
C CYS A 418 -4.70 14.79 7.24
N LYS A 419 -5.48 13.98 6.52
CA LYS A 419 -5.02 12.73 5.89
C LYS A 419 -5.34 12.70 4.39
N PRO A 420 -4.52 12.03 3.55
CA PRO A 420 -3.27 11.35 3.91
C PRO A 420 -2.14 12.35 4.19
N SER A 421 -1.12 11.94 4.95
CA SER A 421 0.00 12.83 5.35
C SER A 421 1.26 12.68 4.49
N THR A 422 1.27 11.68 3.61
CA THR A 422 2.38 11.28 2.75
C THR A 422 1.84 10.55 1.52
N ASP A 423 2.58 10.59 0.41
CA ASP A 423 2.39 9.71 -0.76
C ASP A 423 3.48 8.62 -0.84
N GLY A 424 4.18 8.37 0.28
CA GLY A 424 5.33 7.48 0.43
C GLY A 424 6.66 8.11 0.07
N VAL A 425 6.65 9.09 -0.84
CA VAL A 425 7.86 9.76 -1.31
C VAL A 425 8.03 11.10 -0.61
N SER A 426 6.98 11.90 -0.62
CA SER A 426 6.87 13.26 -0.09
C SER A 426 6.00 13.28 1.16
N SER A 427 6.30 14.24 2.04
CA SER A 427 5.54 14.54 3.26
C SER A 427 5.14 16.02 3.23
N PHE A 428 4.40 16.50 4.22
CA PHE A 428 4.14 17.94 4.36
C PHE A 428 5.40 18.80 4.42
N LYS A 429 6.47 18.31 5.05
CA LYS A 429 7.67 19.09 5.32
C LYS A 429 8.67 18.99 4.18
N ASP A 430 8.79 17.81 3.58
CA ASP A 430 9.89 17.49 2.67
C ASP A 430 9.42 16.76 1.41
N LEU A 431 10.08 17.06 0.27
CA LEU A 431 9.82 16.39 -1.01
C LEU A 431 10.25 14.91 -0.99
N LEU A 432 11.39 14.61 -0.37
CA LEU A 432 11.82 13.24 -0.06
C LEU A 432 11.79 13.08 1.46
N THR A 433 10.80 12.37 1.99
CA THR A 433 10.58 12.24 3.43
C THR A 433 11.73 11.54 4.15
N LYS A 434 12.25 10.45 3.56
CA LYS A 434 13.22 9.57 4.22
C LYS A 434 14.66 9.99 3.92
N PRO A 435 15.55 10.08 4.92
CA PRO A 435 16.97 10.35 4.70
C PRO A 435 17.62 9.38 3.71
N VAL A 436 17.25 8.10 3.75
CA VAL A 436 17.75 7.05 2.86
C VAL A 436 17.48 7.42 1.39
N LEU A 437 16.26 7.86 1.06
CA LEU A 437 15.90 8.27 -0.30
C LEU A 437 16.73 9.46 -0.77
N ARG A 438 17.01 10.43 0.12
CA ARG A 438 17.84 11.60 -0.19
C ARG A 438 19.27 11.22 -0.52
N TYR A 439 19.90 10.40 0.33
CA TYR A 439 21.26 9.92 0.08
C TYR A 439 21.33 9.08 -1.19
N SER A 440 20.34 8.18 -1.41
CA SER A 440 20.23 7.39 -2.63
C SER A 440 20.12 8.26 -3.87
N ALA A 441 19.30 9.32 -3.87
CA ALA A 441 19.16 10.23 -5.01
C ALA A 441 20.50 10.87 -5.42
N TRP A 442 21.27 11.40 -4.45
CA TRP A 442 22.58 12.00 -4.73
C TRP A 442 23.63 10.98 -5.17
N VAL A 443 23.67 9.80 -4.54
CA VAL A 443 24.61 8.72 -4.92
C VAL A 443 24.32 8.22 -6.34
N MET A 444 23.04 7.98 -6.66
CA MET A 444 22.64 7.52 -7.99
C MET A 444 22.87 8.59 -9.05
N ALA A 445 22.57 9.86 -8.76
CA ALA A 445 22.84 10.98 -9.64
C ALA A 445 24.34 11.12 -9.96
N THR A 446 25.20 11.02 -8.96
CA THR A 446 26.65 11.15 -9.15
C THR A 446 27.23 9.95 -9.90
N LEU A 447 26.79 8.73 -9.58
CA LEU A 447 27.23 7.51 -10.26
C LEU A 447 26.81 7.49 -11.73
N THR A 448 25.55 7.82 -12.03
CA THR A 448 25.02 7.90 -13.40
C THR A 448 25.79 8.92 -14.24
N ILE A 449 25.95 10.15 -13.75
CA ILE A 449 26.62 11.22 -14.53
C ILE A 449 28.11 10.91 -14.68
N SER A 450 28.83 10.64 -13.59
CA SER A 450 30.28 10.41 -13.65
C SER A 450 30.64 9.17 -14.49
N GLY A 451 29.86 8.08 -14.35
CA GLY A 451 30.03 6.86 -15.13
C GLY A 451 29.83 7.10 -16.62
N ASN A 452 28.72 7.74 -17.01
CA ASN A 452 28.42 8.01 -18.41
C ASN A 452 29.38 9.04 -19.03
N VAL A 453 29.79 10.07 -18.29
CA VAL A 453 30.82 11.03 -18.73
C VAL A 453 32.16 10.33 -18.98
N LEU A 454 32.57 9.41 -18.10
CA LEU A 454 33.79 8.62 -18.28
C LEU A 454 33.71 7.74 -19.54
N VAL A 455 32.56 7.12 -19.80
CA VAL A 455 32.33 6.31 -21.02
C VAL A 455 32.45 7.19 -22.26
N LEU A 456 31.78 8.35 -22.28
CA LEU A 456 31.83 9.28 -23.41
C LEU A 456 33.27 9.76 -23.63
N TRP A 457 33.93 10.26 -22.58
CA TRP A 457 35.34 10.68 -22.63
C TRP A 457 36.23 9.57 -23.18
N GLY A 458 36.15 8.37 -22.61
CA GLY A 458 36.97 7.23 -23.02
C GLY A 458 36.78 6.89 -24.49
N ARG A 459 35.54 6.87 -24.98
CA ARG A 459 35.20 6.58 -26.38
C ARG A 459 35.49 7.72 -27.34
N PHE A 460 35.63 8.97 -26.88
CA PHE A 460 36.08 10.09 -27.71
C PHE A 460 37.59 10.09 -27.91
N ILE A 461 38.36 9.75 -26.88
CA ILE A 461 39.83 9.73 -26.94
C ILE A 461 40.35 8.48 -27.64
N TYR A 462 39.84 7.30 -27.27
CA TYR A 462 40.30 6.05 -27.85
C TYR A 462 39.41 5.71 -29.04
N ARG A 463 39.93 5.94 -30.25
CA ARG A 463 39.28 5.49 -31.50
C ARG A 463 39.31 3.96 -31.55
N ASP A 464 38.18 3.33 -31.26
CA ASP A 464 37.97 1.92 -31.55
C ASP A 464 37.78 1.67 -33.05
N GLU A 465 38.19 0.48 -33.52
CA GLU A 465 38.08 0.05 -34.91
C GLU A 465 36.61 -0.09 -35.37
N ASN A 466 35.70 -0.37 -34.44
CA ASN A 466 34.27 -0.54 -34.70
C ASN A 466 33.49 0.75 -34.40
N ILE A 467 33.47 1.67 -35.38
CA ILE A 467 32.75 2.96 -35.33
C ILE A 467 31.27 2.76 -34.94
N ALA A 468 30.67 1.68 -35.44
CA ALA A 468 29.28 1.30 -35.21
C ALA A 468 28.92 1.13 -33.73
N VAL A 469 29.62 0.22 -33.06
CA VAL A 469 29.42 -0.09 -31.64
C VAL A 469 29.68 1.14 -30.77
N THR A 470 30.69 1.94 -31.15
CA THR A 470 31.00 3.18 -30.45
C THR A 470 29.89 4.22 -30.58
N MET A 471 29.21 4.32 -31.73
CA MET A 471 28.08 5.23 -31.91
C MET A 471 26.89 4.84 -31.02
N VAL A 472 26.55 3.56 -30.94
CA VAL A 472 25.42 3.09 -30.13
C VAL A 472 25.71 3.28 -28.64
N ILE A 473 26.90 2.91 -28.16
CA ILE A 473 27.29 3.10 -26.75
C ILE A 473 27.32 4.59 -26.38
N ARG A 474 27.74 5.48 -27.28
CA ARG A 474 27.67 6.94 -27.03
C ARG A 474 26.23 7.42 -26.88
N ASN A 475 25.32 6.98 -27.73
CA ASN A 475 23.91 7.36 -27.64
C ASN A 475 23.24 6.80 -26.38
N LEU A 476 23.58 5.56 -26.01
CA LEU A 476 23.10 4.96 -24.77
C LEU A 476 23.61 5.72 -23.55
N ALA A 477 24.90 6.08 -23.53
CA ALA A 477 25.46 6.87 -22.44
C ALA A 477 24.86 8.28 -22.35
N LEU A 478 24.49 8.89 -23.49
CA LEU A 478 23.75 10.15 -23.52
C LEU A 478 22.33 10.00 -22.97
N ALA A 479 21.61 8.93 -23.33
CA ALA A 479 20.29 8.64 -22.82
C ALA A 479 20.32 8.38 -21.30
N ASP A 480 21.24 7.54 -20.81
CA ASP A 480 21.39 7.22 -19.39
C ASP A 480 21.84 8.43 -18.54
N MET A 481 22.59 9.37 -19.12
CA MET A 481 22.98 10.61 -18.45
C MET A 481 21.78 11.53 -18.17
N LEU A 482 20.71 11.47 -18.99
CA LEU A 482 19.48 12.23 -18.74
C LEU A 482 18.84 11.83 -17.39
N MET A 483 18.77 10.53 -17.06
CA MET A 483 18.28 10.08 -15.75
C MET A 483 19.07 10.69 -14.59
N GLY A 484 20.38 10.88 -14.76
CA GLY A 484 21.23 11.55 -13.79
C GLY A 484 20.87 13.03 -13.57
N PHE A 485 20.60 13.79 -14.65
CA PHE A 485 20.14 15.18 -14.54
C PHE A 485 18.77 15.30 -13.88
N TYR A 486 17.88 14.36 -14.16
CA TYR A 486 16.59 14.26 -13.47
C TYR A 486 16.80 14.11 -11.95
N LEU A 487 17.63 13.15 -11.51
CA LEU A 487 17.89 12.94 -10.07
C LEU A 487 18.60 14.11 -9.39
N ILE A 488 19.56 14.77 -10.06
CA ILE A 488 20.18 16.00 -9.53
C ILE A 488 19.10 17.05 -9.29
N THR A 489 18.20 17.23 -10.26
CA THR A 489 17.15 18.25 -10.14
C THR A 489 16.22 17.93 -8.96
N ILE A 490 15.79 16.68 -8.81
CA ILE A 490 15.01 16.25 -7.63
C ILE A 490 15.78 16.49 -6.32
N GLY A 491 17.08 16.16 -6.28
CA GLY A 491 17.92 16.41 -5.09
C GLY A 491 18.08 17.88 -4.74
N ILE A 492 18.20 18.76 -5.74
CA ILE A 492 18.26 20.22 -5.54
C ILE A 492 16.91 20.75 -5.04
N GLN A 493 15.80 20.28 -5.62
CA GLN A 493 14.46 20.72 -5.22
C GLN A 493 14.10 20.20 -3.81
N ASP A 494 14.47 18.97 -3.44
CA ASP A 494 14.34 18.49 -2.06
C ASP A 494 15.12 19.36 -1.08
N TYR A 495 16.35 19.73 -1.42
CA TYR A 495 17.15 20.62 -0.58
C TYR A 495 16.51 22.01 -0.44
N ARG A 496 15.95 22.55 -1.53
CA ARG A 496 15.31 23.87 -1.55
C ARG A 496 13.99 23.91 -0.77
N TYR A 497 13.20 22.85 -0.84
CA TYR A 497 11.86 22.81 -0.24
C TYR A 497 11.85 22.20 1.18
N ARG A 498 13.01 21.90 1.73
CA ARG A 498 13.15 21.26 3.04
C ARG A 498 12.42 22.04 4.14
N ASN A 499 11.65 21.32 4.97
CA ASN A 499 10.78 21.82 6.04
C ASN A 499 9.61 22.73 5.62
N GLU A 500 9.52 23.15 4.36
CA GLU A 500 8.51 24.10 3.88
C GLU A 500 7.77 23.61 2.63
N TYR A 501 7.88 22.32 2.30
CA TYR A 501 7.34 21.78 1.05
C TYR A 501 5.84 22.07 0.88
N TYR A 502 5.03 21.95 1.95
CA TYR A 502 3.59 22.23 1.94
C TYR A 502 3.21 23.57 1.29
N LYS A 503 4.04 24.62 1.42
CA LYS A 503 3.78 25.95 0.85
C LYS A 503 3.91 25.97 -0.68
N VAL A 504 4.75 25.09 -1.23
CA VAL A 504 5.21 25.15 -2.62
C VAL A 504 4.80 23.92 -3.44
N VAL A 505 4.15 22.91 -2.82
CA VAL A 505 3.78 21.65 -3.49
C VAL A 505 3.00 21.88 -4.77
N LEU A 506 1.97 22.72 -4.71
CA LEU A 506 1.08 22.97 -5.84
C LEU A 506 1.81 23.67 -6.97
N ASP A 507 2.60 24.69 -6.65
CA ASP A 507 3.42 25.40 -7.63
C ASP A 507 4.43 24.47 -8.28
N TRP A 508 5.05 23.57 -7.50
CA TRP A 508 6.01 22.59 -8.00
C TRP A 508 5.36 21.56 -8.93
N VAL A 509 4.35 20.84 -8.44
CA VAL A 509 3.65 19.77 -9.17
C VAL A 509 2.94 20.31 -10.42
N SER A 510 2.41 21.52 -10.36
CA SER A 510 1.79 22.20 -11.49
C SER A 510 2.77 23.05 -12.30
N SER A 511 4.09 23.00 -12.04
CA SER A 511 5.07 23.77 -12.82
C SER A 511 5.39 23.13 -14.16
N TRP A 512 5.83 23.95 -15.12
CA TRP A 512 6.46 23.43 -16.34
C TRP A 512 7.84 22.79 -16.07
N GLN A 513 8.48 23.13 -14.94
CA GLN A 513 9.74 22.52 -14.53
C GLN A 513 9.54 21.02 -14.23
N CYS A 514 8.52 20.69 -13.44
CA CYS A 514 8.12 19.32 -13.13
C CYS A 514 7.81 18.50 -14.41
N VAL A 515 7.06 19.08 -15.34
CA VAL A 515 6.78 18.44 -16.64
C VAL A 515 8.05 18.20 -17.45
N ALA A 516 8.95 19.18 -17.52
CA ALA A 516 10.19 19.06 -18.28
C ALA A 516 11.11 17.97 -17.72
N ILE A 517 11.29 17.90 -16.39
CA ILE A 517 12.13 16.87 -15.76
C ILE A 517 11.50 15.48 -15.89
N GLY A 518 10.17 15.36 -15.80
CA GLY A 518 9.47 14.10 -15.98
C GLY A 518 9.56 13.58 -17.42
N THR A 519 9.43 14.48 -18.39
CA THR A 519 9.63 14.18 -19.82
C THR A 519 11.06 13.70 -20.06
N LEU A 520 12.04 14.35 -19.43
CA LEU A 520 13.45 13.99 -19.53
C LEU A 520 13.74 12.61 -18.93
N ALA A 521 13.15 12.28 -17.78
CA ALA A 521 13.29 10.98 -17.14
C ALA A 521 12.69 9.83 -17.98
N VAL A 522 11.49 10.03 -18.54
CA VAL A 522 10.86 9.03 -19.42
C VAL A 522 11.61 8.91 -20.73
N SER A 523 12.07 10.02 -21.32
CA SER A 523 12.91 9.97 -22.53
C SER A 523 14.18 9.15 -22.29
N SER A 524 14.81 9.31 -21.12
CA SER A 524 15.96 8.51 -20.71
C SER A 524 15.64 7.00 -20.67
N SER A 525 14.60 6.61 -19.94
CA SER A 525 14.26 5.19 -19.77
C SER A 525 13.85 4.50 -21.07
N GLU A 526 13.02 5.17 -21.88
CA GLU A 526 12.47 4.59 -23.11
C GLU A 526 13.52 4.52 -24.22
N VAL A 527 14.33 5.57 -24.41
CA VAL A 527 15.42 5.56 -25.40
C VAL A 527 16.46 4.51 -25.05
N SER A 528 16.85 4.37 -23.78
CA SER A 528 17.80 3.33 -23.35
C SER A 528 17.27 1.92 -23.64
N MET A 529 15.99 1.63 -23.32
CA MET A 529 15.37 0.32 -23.61
C MET A 529 15.30 0.01 -25.10
N LEU A 530 14.93 0.99 -25.94
CA LEU A 530 14.91 0.84 -27.39
C LEU A 530 16.30 0.61 -27.98
N ILE A 531 17.33 1.29 -27.46
CA ILE A 531 18.73 1.07 -27.87
C ILE A 531 19.19 -0.35 -27.51
N LEU A 532 18.85 -0.85 -26.33
CA LEU A 532 19.20 -2.21 -25.90
C LEU A 532 18.51 -3.29 -26.74
N ALA A 533 17.24 -3.08 -27.10
CA ALA A 533 16.53 -3.94 -28.03
C ALA A 533 17.18 -3.92 -29.42
N PHE A 534 17.54 -2.75 -29.92
CA PHE A 534 18.24 -2.60 -31.20
C PHE A 534 19.61 -3.30 -31.19
N MET A 535 20.41 -3.12 -30.14
CA MET A 535 21.68 -3.83 -29.99
C MET A 535 21.50 -5.34 -29.96
N SER A 536 20.46 -5.84 -29.26
CA SER A 536 20.17 -7.27 -29.18
C SER A 536 19.85 -7.85 -30.57
N LEU A 537 19.03 -7.14 -31.36
CA LEU A 537 18.67 -7.53 -32.71
C LEU A 537 19.86 -7.50 -33.66
N GLU A 538 20.65 -6.43 -33.65
CA GLU A 538 21.87 -6.32 -34.47
C GLU A 538 22.81 -7.51 -34.21
N ARG A 539 23.04 -7.85 -32.94
CA ARG A 539 23.94 -8.93 -32.56
C ARG A 539 23.42 -10.30 -32.97
N PHE A 540 22.12 -10.54 -32.80
CA PHE A 540 21.50 -11.75 -33.29
C PHE A 540 21.71 -11.92 -34.79
N LEU A 541 21.44 -10.88 -35.59
CA LEU A 541 21.59 -10.92 -37.05
C LEU A 541 23.04 -11.17 -37.49
N LEU A 542 24.03 -10.60 -36.80
CA LEU A 542 25.44 -10.77 -37.15
C LEU A 542 26.03 -12.14 -36.77
N ILE A 543 25.56 -12.75 -35.68
CA ILE A 543 26.18 -13.97 -35.12
C ILE A 543 25.38 -15.22 -35.50
N ALA A 544 24.06 -15.17 -35.51
CA ALA A 544 23.22 -16.35 -35.71
C ALA A 544 22.96 -16.69 -37.18
N ASP A 545 23.08 -15.73 -38.11
CA ASP A 545 22.84 -15.94 -39.55
C ASP A 545 24.00 -15.40 -40.44
N PRO A 546 25.20 -16.00 -40.37
CA PRO A 546 26.37 -15.51 -41.12
C PRO A 546 26.27 -15.73 -42.64
N PHE A 547 25.38 -16.60 -43.13
CA PHE A 547 25.36 -17.06 -44.53
C PHE A 547 24.40 -16.30 -45.44
N ARG A 548 23.52 -15.44 -44.91
CA ARG A 548 22.64 -14.58 -45.73
C ARG A 548 23.32 -13.31 -46.28
N GLY A 549 24.64 -13.17 -46.15
CA GLY A 549 25.37 -12.03 -46.72
C GLY A 549 25.09 -10.70 -46.02
N HIS A 550 24.55 -10.71 -44.80
CA HIS A 550 24.41 -9.51 -43.97
C HIS A 550 25.80 -9.01 -43.56
N ARG A 551 26.36 -8.07 -44.34
CA ARG A 551 27.50 -7.25 -43.88
C ARG A 551 27.06 -6.38 -42.70
N SER A 552 28.03 -5.99 -41.87
CA SER A 552 27.84 -5.03 -40.79
C SER A 552 26.95 -3.87 -41.23
N ILE A 553 25.99 -3.49 -40.38
CA ILE A 553 25.03 -2.42 -40.69
C ILE A 553 25.83 -1.16 -41.06
N SER A 554 25.50 -0.56 -42.20
CA SER A 554 26.16 0.66 -42.66
C SER A 554 25.97 1.79 -41.64
N VAL A 555 27.00 2.64 -41.50
CA VAL A 555 26.97 3.80 -40.60
C VAL A 555 25.74 4.68 -40.83
N ARG A 556 25.33 4.87 -42.11
CA ARG A 556 24.14 5.65 -42.46
C ARG A 556 22.85 5.04 -41.90
N ILE A 557 22.72 3.71 -41.99
CA ILE A 557 21.54 3.00 -41.51
C ILE A 557 21.47 3.08 -40.00
N MET A 558 22.59 2.91 -39.28
CA MET A 558 22.57 3.09 -37.82
C MET A 558 22.26 4.53 -37.39
N CYS A 559 22.83 5.54 -38.06
CA CYS A 559 22.50 6.93 -37.74
C CYS A 559 20.99 7.18 -37.91
N PHE A 560 20.40 6.66 -38.98
CA PHE A 560 18.96 6.73 -39.20
C PHE A 560 18.17 5.96 -38.14
N SER A 561 18.55 4.72 -37.81
CA SER A 561 17.90 3.93 -36.75
C SER A 561 17.97 4.60 -35.39
N LEU A 562 19.11 5.15 -35.01
CA LEU A 562 19.28 5.89 -33.75
C LEU A 562 18.42 7.17 -33.74
N PHE A 563 18.35 7.90 -34.85
CA PHE A 563 17.45 9.04 -34.98
C PHE A 563 15.98 8.64 -34.79
N CYS A 564 15.53 7.54 -35.42
CA CYS A 564 14.18 7.01 -35.23
C CYS A 564 13.92 6.56 -33.78
N ILE A 565 14.91 5.95 -33.13
CA ILE A 565 14.80 5.54 -31.72
C ILE A 565 14.63 6.77 -30.82
N TRP A 566 15.44 7.80 -31.00
CA TRP A 566 15.29 9.07 -30.26
C TRP A 566 13.93 9.72 -30.51
N LEU A 567 13.50 9.79 -31.77
CA LEU A 567 12.19 10.34 -32.14
C LEU A 567 11.05 9.58 -31.46
N THR A 568 11.14 8.24 -31.42
CA THR A 568 10.12 7.38 -30.80
C THR A 568 10.11 7.53 -29.29
N GLY A 569 11.27 7.42 -28.62
CA GLY A 569 11.38 7.52 -27.17
C GLY A 569 10.98 8.90 -26.62
N VAL A 570 11.44 9.98 -27.27
CA VAL A 570 11.02 11.35 -26.92
C VAL A 570 9.56 11.58 -27.27
N GLY A 571 9.09 11.05 -28.41
CA GLY A 571 7.68 11.13 -28.80
C GLY A 571 6.74 10.49 -27.77
N LEU A 572 7.10 9.31 -27.25
CA LEU A 572 6.37 8.67 -26.16
C LEU A 572 6.35 9.53 -24.90
N ALA A 573 7.49 10.14 -24.52
CA ALA A 573 7.57 11.02 -23.36
C ALA A 573 6.78 12.35 -23.53
N VAL A 574 6.71 12.91 -24.74
CA VAL A 574 6.00 14.17 -24.99
C VAL A 574 4.50 13.95 -25.20
N ALA A 575 4.05 12.75 -25.58
CA ALA A 575 2.65 12.46 -25.88
C ALA A 575 1.67 12.89 -24.77
N PRO A 576 1.90 12.62 -23.47
CA PRO A 576 1.00 13.09 -22.41
C PRO A 576 0.94 14.61 -22.29
N VAL A 577 2.03 15.32 -22.60
CA VAL A 577 2.09 16.79 -22.53
C VAL A 577 1.17 17.41 -23.57
N VAL A 578 1.09 16.82 -24.77
CA VAL A 578 0.23 17.29 -25.86
C VAL A 578 -1.23 16.90 -25.63
N LEU A 579 -1.47 15.64 -25.23
CA LEU A 579 -2.82 15.10 -25.05
C LEU A 579 -3.55 15.70 -23.83
N TRP A 580 -2.82 16.03 -22.75
CA TRP A 580 -3.36 16.65 -21.54
C TRP A 580 -2.99 18.14 -21.42
N ASN A 581 -2.91 18.86 -22.54
CA ASN A 581 -2.59 20.30 -22.53
C ASN A 581 -3.67 21.17 -21.85
N SER A 582 -4.93 20.74 -21.85
CA SER A 582 -6.06 21.46 -21.25
C SER A 582 -6.41 21.02 -19.82
N SER A 583 -5.82 19.94 -19.32
CA SER A 583 -6.07 19.35 -18.01
C SER A 583 -4.82 19.46 -17.13
N THR A 584 -4.95 19.16 -15.83
CA THR A 584 -3.85 19.09 -14.85
C THR A 584 -2.57 18.49 -15.45
N LYS A 585 -1.42 19.14 -15.20
CA LYS A 585 -0.12 18.75 -15.77
C LYS A 585 0.20 17.30 -15.40
N PHE A 586 0.13 16.41 -16.40
CA PHE A 586 0.13 14.96 -16.25
C PHE A 586 1.24 14.40 -15.36
N TYR A 587 2.48 14.87 -15.56
CA TYR A 587 3.66 14.35 -14.88
C TYR A 587 3.68 14.59 -13.37
N GLY A 588 3.14 15.72 -12.91
CA GLY A 588 3.07 16.04 -11.48
C GLY A 588 1.78 15.56 -10.79
N ALA A 589 0.76 15.16 -11.55
CA ALA A 589 -0.58 14.92 -11.02
C ALA A 589 -0.64 13.91 -9.87
N HIS A 590 0.26 12.92 -9.84
CA HIS A 590 0.25 11.82 -8.86
C HIS A 590 1.51 11.62 -8.01
N SER A 591 2.59 12.38 -8.23
CA SER A 591 3.77 12.32 -7.36
C SER A 591 4.56 13.61 -7.39
N GLY A 592 5.09 14.01 -6.23
CA GLY A 592 6.05 15.12 -6.12
C GLY A 592 7.33 14.91 -6.94
N THR A 593 7.67 13.67 -7.31
CA THR A 593 8.85 13.35 -8.13
C THR A 593 8.65 13.55 -9.63
N CYS A 594 7.45 13.87 -10.08
CA CYS A 594 7.15 14.14 -11.48
C CYS A 594 7.37 12.93 -12.42
N PHE A 595 7.22 11.69 -11.93
CA PHE A 595 7.42 10.47 -12.73
C PHE A 595 6.13 9.63 -12.87
N PRO A 596 5.67 9.29 -14.10
CA PRO A 596 4.31 8.79 -14.34
C PRO A 596 4.18 7.25 -14.25
N LEU A 597 4.70 6.62 -13.19
CA LEU A 597 4.69 5.15 -13.07
C LEU A 597 3.37 4.57 -12.55
N HIS A 598 2.66 5.32 -11.68
CA HIS A 598 1.35 5.02 -11.10
C HIS A 598 1.20 3.56 -10.60
N ILE A 599 1.81 3.22 -9.46
CA ILE A 599 1.76 1.86 -8.87
C ILE A 599 0.88 1.80 -7.60
N HIS A 600 0.52 2.91 -6.98
CA HIS A 600 -0.28 2.85 -5.74
C HIS A 600 -1.78 2.62 -6.00
N GLU A 601 -2.31 3.12 -7.11
CA GLU A 601 -3.74 3.05 -7.45
C GLU A 601 -3.96 2.31 -8.78
N ALA A 602 -5.04 1.52 -8.89
CA ALA A 602 -5.33 0.70 -10.07
C ALA A 602 -5.75 1.51 -11.31
N TYR A 603 -6.55 2.58 -11.12
CA TYR A 603 -7.12 3.35 -12.24
C TYR A 603 -7.04 4.88 -12.04
N PRO A 604 -5.85 5.46 -11.77
CA PRO A 604 -5.67 6.92 -11.69
C PRO A 604 -5.86 7.60 -13.06
N LEU A 605 -6.06 8.92 -13.08
CA LEU A 605 -6.22 9.67 -14.33
C LEU A 605 -4.97 9.47 -15.23
N GLY A 606 -5.20 8.96 -16.45
CA GLY A 606 -4.11 8.64 -17.39
C GLY A 606 -3.29 7.38 -17.06
N TRP A 607 -3.87 6.46 -16.27
CA TRP A 607 -3.37 5.10 -16.09
C TRP A 607 -3.09 4.38 -17.42
N GLN A 608 -3.89 4.67 -18.45
CA GLN A 608 -3.77 4.07 -19.79
C GLN A 608 -2.39 4.33 -20.41
N TYR A 609 -1.89 5.57 -20.34
CA TYR A 609 -0.57 5.91 -20.86
C TYR A 609 0.52 5.14 -20.11
N SER A 610 0.46 5.19 -18.78
CA SER A 610 1.46 4.55 -17.93
C SER A 610 1.48 3.03 -18.16
N ALA A 611 0.32 2.40 -18.31
CA ALA A 611 0.19 0.98 -18.64
C ALA A 611 0.72 0.69 -20.05
N PHE A 612 0.36 1.50 -21.03
CA PHE A 612 0.84 1.35 -22.40
C PHE A 612 2.37 1.38 -22.50
N VAL A 613 3.03 2.37 -21.87
CA VAL A 613 4.49 2.53 -21.92
C VAL A 613 5.19 1.45 -21.07
N PHE A 614 4.92 1.42 -19.75
CA PHE A 614 5.72 0.61 -18.82
C PHE A 614 5.31 -0.88 -18.77
N LEU A 615 4.05 -1.21 -19.08
CA LEU A 615 3.58 -2.60 -19.13
C LEU A 615 3.45 -3.11 -20.57
N GLY A 616 3.08 -2.27 -21.54
CA GLY A 616 2.98 -2.67 -22.94
C GLY A 616 4.33 -2.67 -23.64
N VAL A 617 4.87 -1.49 -23.91
CA VAL A 617 6.12 -1.30 -24.67
C VAL A 617 7.29 -1.97 -23.96
N ASN A 618 7.55 -1.66 -22.68
CA ASN A 618 8.74 -2.19 -21.99
C ASN A 618 8.70 -3.70 -21.78
N LEU A 619 7.52 -4.30 -21.52
CA LEU A 619 7.38 -5.75 -21.47
C LEU A 619 7.65 -6.39 -22.83
N LEU A 620 7.10 -5.82 -23.92
CA LEU A 620 7.32 -6.33 -25.27
C LEU A 620 8.80 -6.26 -25.67
N LEU A 621 9.47 -5.14 -25.36
CA LEU A 621 10.91 -4.98 -25.60
C LEU A 621 11.71 -5.99 -24.79
N LEU A 622 11.37 -6.21 -23.51
CA LEU A 622 12.07 -7.17 -22.65
C LEU A 622 11.91 -8.61 -23.13
N VAL A 623 10.69 -9.00 -23.52
CA VAL A 623 10.41 -10.32 -24.10
C VAL A 623 11.17 -10.50 -25.41
N MET A 624 11.17 -9.50 -26.28
CA MET A 624 11.94 -9.53 -27.53
C MET A 624 13.44 -9.69 -27.26
N ILE A 625 14.02 -8.91 -26.35
CA ILE A 625 15.44 -9.02 -25.96
C ILE A 625 15.74 -10.43 -25.45
N ALA A 626 14.90 -10.96 -24.55
CA ALA A 626 15.08 -12.30 -23.99
C ALA A 626 15.00 -13.40 -25.05
N LEU A 627 14.04 -13.32 -25.98
CA LEU A 627 13.89 -14.28 -27.08
C LEU A 627 15.07 -14.21 -28.06
N LEU A 628 15.47 -13.02 -28.50
CA LEU A 628 16.60 -12.83 -29.41
C LEU A 628 17.91 -13.32 -28.79
N TYR A 629 18.11 -13.06 -27.49
CA TYR A 629 19.30 -13.52 -26.80
C TYR A 629 19.31 -15.03 -26.55
N THR A 630 18.14 -15.61 -26.22
CA THR A 630 18.01 -17.07 -26.12
C THR A 630 18.30 -17.74 -27.46
N ALA A 631 17.75 -17.20 -28.56
CA ALA A 631 18.02 -17.69 -29.90
C ALA A 631 19.50 -17.55 -30.29
N LEU A 632 20.15 -16.44 -29.89
CA LEU A 632 21.59 -16.23 -30.06
C LEU A 632 22.40 -17.30 -29.32
N LEU A 633 22.10 -17.56 -28.05
CA LEU A 633 22.78 -18.59 -27.25
C LEU A 633 22.59 -20.00 -27.82
N ILE A 634 21.38 -20.34 -28.26
CA ILE A 634 21.09 -21.62 -28.92
C ILE A 634 21.89 -21.75 -30.22
N SER A 635 21.95 -20.69 -31.01
CA SER A 635 22.73 -20.67 -32.25
C SER A 635 24.22 -20.87 -31.97
N ILE A 636 24.78 -20.17 -30.99
CA ILE A 636 26.18 -20.35 -30.55
C ILE A 636 26.42 -21.78 -30.06
N TRP A 637 25.51 -22.34 -29.25
CA TRP A 637 25.64 -23.71 -28.75
C TRP A 637 25.63 -24.74 -29.89
N ARG A 638 24.74 -24.57 -30.87
CA ARG A 638 24.60 -25.48 -32.02
C ARG A 638 25.77 -25.37 -33.00
N THR A 639 26.28 -24.15 -33.24
CA THR A 639 27.39 -23.89 -34.17
C THR A 639 28.77 -24.16 -33.59
N ARG A 640 28.92 -24.19 -32.25
CA ARG A 640 30.18 -24.52 -31.54
C ARG A 640 30.75 -25.89 -31.92
N SER A 641 29.90 -26.85 -32.31
CA SER A 641 30.34 -28.17 -32.77
C SER A 641 30.88 -28.18 -34.21
N ALA A 642 30.57 -27.16 -35.02
CA ALA A 642 30.93 -27.11 -36.45
C ALA A 642 32.03 -26.08 -36.76
N THR A 643 32.11 -24.97 -36.01
CA THR A 643 33.16 -23.95 -36.17
C THR A 643 33.55 -23.35 -34.81
N PRO A 644 34.84 -23.32 -34.42
CA PRO A 644 35.25 -22.66 -33.20
C PRO A 644 35.04 -21.14 -33.31
N LEU A 645 34.17 -20.59 -32.46
CA LEU A 645 33.91 -19.15 -32.36
C LEU A 645 35.20 -18.39 -32.03
N SER A 646 35.37 -17.17 -32.56
CA SER A 646 36.52 -16.34 -32.17
C SER A 646 36.43 -15.98 -30.67
N LEU A 647 37.60 -15.89 -30.00
CA LEU A 647 37.66 -15.52 -28.58
C LEU A 647 37.01 -14.15 -28.30
N LEU A 648 36.99 -13.27 -29.31
CA LEU A 648 36.41 -11.94 -29.23
C LEU A 648 34.88 -11.99 -29.15
N ASP A 649 34.24 -12.84 -29.95
CA ASP A 649 32.77 -12.95 -30.04
C ASP A 649 32.17 -13.58 -28.78
N CYS A 650 32.84 -14.59 -28.21
CA CYS A 650 32.47 -15.16 -26.91
C CYS A 650 32.58 -14.13 -25.77
N GLU A 651 33.62 -13.29 -25.79
CA GLU A 651 33.80 -12.25 -24.77
C GLU A 651 32.72 -11.17 -24.88
N PHE A 652 32.34 -10.77 -26.10
CA PHE A 652 31.22 -9.85 -26.32
C PHE A 652 29.89 -10.43 -25.86
N ALA A 653 29.60 -11.70 -26.14
CA ALA A 653 28.36 -12.35 -25.71
C ALA A 653 28.21 -12.37 -24.17
N VAL A 654 29.28 -12.74 -23.45
CA VAL A 654 29.27 -12.76 -21.97
C VAL A 654 29.04 -11.37 -21.37
N ARG A 655 29.55 -10.31 -22.00
CA ARG A 655 29.29 -8.93 -21.56
C ARG A 655 27.83 -8.55 -21.73
N PHE A 656 27.30 -8.86 -22.91
CA PHE A 656 25.94 -8.55 -23.27
C PHE A 656 24.93 -9.31 -22.39
N PHE A 657 25.27 -10.53 -21.97
CA PHE A 657 24.50 -11.26 -20.97
C PHE A 657 24.28 -10.46 -19.69
N PHE A 658 25.35 -9.91 -19.11
CA PHE A 658 25.22 -9.16 -17.86
C PHE A 658 24.44 -7.85 -18.04
N ILE A 659 24.56 -7.20 -19.20
CA ILE A 659 23.75 -6.01 -19.53
C ILE A 659 22.27 -6.38 -19.60
N VAL A 660 21.90 -7.36 -20.43
CA VAL A 660 20.51 -7.82 -20.53
C VAL A 660 19.97 -8.29 -19.18
N LEU A 661 20.79 -8.98 -18.38
CA LEU A 661 20.40 -9.44 -17.05
C LEU A 661 20.14 -8.27 -16.09
N THR A 662 20.93 -7.18 -16.11
CA THR A 662 20.69 -6.01 -15.25
C THR A 662 19.36 -5.37 -15.56
N ASP A 663 19.04 -5.21 -16.84
CA ASP A 663 17.79 -4.64 -17.31
C ASP A 663 16.59 -5.48 -16.89
N VAL A 664 16.65 -6.81 -17.08
CA VAL A 664 15.61 -7.75 -16.63
C VAL A 664 15.38 -7.63 -15.12
N LEU A 665 16.45 -7.60 -14.32
CA LEU A 665 16.36 -7.52 -12.87
C LEU A 665 15.78 -6.18 -12.38
N CYS A 666 15.94 -5.09 -13.14
CA CYS A 666 15.37 -3.78 -12.78
C CYS A 666 13.90 -3.64 -13.22
N TRP A 667 13.53 -4.16 -14.40
CA TRP A 667 12.20 -3.95 -14.98
C TRP A 667 11.15 -5.00 -14.58
N VAL A 668 11.56 -6.26 -14.36
CA VAL A 668 10.60 -7.32 -13.96
C VAL A 668 9.85 -6.97 -12.67
N PRO A 669 10.51 -6.49 -11.58
CA PRO A 669 9.79 -6.11 -10.36
C PRO A 669 8.75 -5.01 -10.61
N ILE A 670 9.07 -4.02 -11.44
CA ILE A 670 8.17 -2.90 -11.77
C ILE A 670 6.93 -3.41 -12.52
N ILE A 671 7.12 -4.28 -13.51
CA ILE A 671 6.06 -4.88 -14.31
C ILE A 671 5.15 -5.77 -13.44
N VAL A 672 5.75 -6.62 -12.60
CA VAL A 672 5.01 -7.52 -11.69
C VAL A 672 4.15 -6.73 -10.71
N MET A 673 4.72 -5.69 -10.07
CA MET A 673 3.97 -4.83 -9.16
C MET A 673 2.82 -4.12 -9.87
N LYS A 674 3.05 -3.64 -11.10
CA LYS A 674 2.00 -3.00 -11.88
C LYS A 674 0.83 -3.93 -12.20
N ILE A 675 1.11 -5.18 -12.53
CA ILE A 675 0.08 -6.21 -12.73
C ILE A 675 -0.66 -6.48 -11.42
N TRP A 676 0.06 -6.56 -10.30
CA TRP A 676 -0.50 -6.80 -8.97
C TRP A 676 -1.56 -5.74 -8.60
N VAL A 677 -1.28 -4.47 -8.90
CA VAL A 677 -2.19 -3.35 -8.58
C VAL A 677 -3.47 -3.40 -9.42
N PHE A 678 -3.42 -3.87 -10.67
CA PHE A 678 -4.63 -4.07 -11.49
C PHE A 678 -5.57 -5.15 -10.92
N PHE A 679 -5.05 -6.09 -10.14
CA PHE A 679 -5.86 -7.03 -9.37
C PHE A 679 -6.41 -6.43 -8.06
N ASN A 680 -6.28 -5.11 -7.88
CA ASN A 680 -6.83 -4.33 -6.78
C ASN A 680 -6.24 -4.70 -5.40
N TYR A 681 -4.98 -5.16 -5.39
CA TYR A 681 -4.21 -5.31 -4.15
C TYR A 681 -3.46 -4.02 -3.84
N ASN A 682 -3.54 -3.57 -2.59
CA ASN A 682 -2.90 -2.34 -2.15
C ASN A 682 -1.39 -2.56 -1.92
N ILE A 683 -0.56 -1.66 -2.45
CA ILE A 683 0.90 -1.68 -2.29
C ILE A 683 1.31 -0.54 -1.37
N SER A 684 2.25 -0.83 -0.45
CA SER A 684 2.81 0.18 0.46
C SER A 684 3.53 1.30 -0.31
N ASP A 685 3.27 2.54 0.09
CA ASP A 685 3.86 3.74 -0.52
C ASP A 685 5.39 3.77 -0.44
N ASP A 686 5.97 3.09 0.56
CA ASP A 686 7.40 2.94 0.75
C ASP A 686 8.08 2.18 -0.41
N ILE A 687 7.36 1.19 -0.97
CA ILE A 687 7.84 0.38 -2.09
C ILE A 687 7.91 1.25 -3.35
N TYR A 688 6.89 2.08 -3.56
CA TYR A 688 6.86 3.01 -4.69
C TYR A 688 8.02 4.01 -4.63
N ALA A 689 8.28 4.60 -3.46
CA ALA A 689 9.37 5.55 -3.27
C ALA A 689 10.75 4.94 -3.57
N TRP A 690 10.99 3.71 -3.09
CA TRP A 690 12.21 2.96 -3.37
C TRP A 690 12.36 2.64 -4.87
N LEU A 691 11.29 2.24 -5.56
CA LEU A 691 11.33 1.94 -7.00
C LEU A 691 11.73 3.16 -7.83
N VAL A 692 11.14 4.33 -7.57
CA VAL A 692 11.35 5.54 -8.36
C VAL A 692 12.73 6.16 -8.13
N VAL A 693 13.18 6.22 -6.87
CA VAL A 693 14.43 6.92 -6.52
C VAL A 693 15.66 6.02 -6.68
N PHE A 694 15.51 4.70 -6.53
CA PHE A 694 16.64 3.77 -6.56
C PHE A 694 16.61 2.78 -7.73
N VAL A 695 15.55 1.99 -7.88
CA VAL A 695 15.53 0.86 -8.87
C VAL A 695 15.51 1.35 -10.30
N LEU A 696 14.68 2.35 -10.63
CA LEU A 696 14.60 2.89 -12.00
C LEU A 696 15.95 3.49 -12.48
N PRO A 697 16.64 4.34 -11.70
CA PRO A 697 17.95 4.87 -12.08
C PRO A 697 19.11 3.86 -12.03
N LEU A 698 18.91 2.70 -11.38
CA LEU A 698 19.95 1.69 -11.19
C LEU A 698 20.54 1.21 -12.51
N ASN A 699 19.68 0.98 -13.50
CA ASN A 699 20.10 0.53 -14.81
C ASN A 699 21.10 1.50 -15.46
N SER A 700 20.74 2.78 -15.52
CA SER A 700 21.58 3.85 -16.08
C SER A 700 22.89 4.08 -15.32
N ALA A 701 22.98 3.66 -14.05
CA ALA A 701 24.17 3.78 -13.23
C ALA A 701 25.14 2.60 -13.43
N VAL A 702 24.60 1.39 -13.60
CA VAL A 702 25.39 0.15 -13.73
C VAL A 702 25.87 -0.05 -15.18
N ASN A 703 25.07 0.38 -16.16
CA ASN A 703 25.37 0.33 -17.59
C ASN A 703 26.81 0.78 -17.94
N PRO A 704 27.27 1.99 -17.54
CA PRO A 704 28.64 2.43 -17.78
C PRO A 704 29.74 1.49 -17.27
N LEU A 705 29.53 0.89 -16.09
CA LEU A 705 30.49 -0.02 -15.47
C LEU A 705 30.61 -1.31 -16.29
N LEU A 706 29.48 -1.83 -16.77
CA LEU A 706 29.43 -2.98 -17.65
C LEU A 706 30.07 -2.69 -19.01
N TYR A 707 29.89 -1.50 -19.60
CA TYR A 707 30.54 -1.14 -20.86
C TYR A 707 32.06 -0.94 -20.74
N THR A 708 32.52 -0.46 -19.58
CA THR A 708 33.89 -0.02 -19.37
C THR A 708 34.79 -1.14 -18.84
N PHE A 709 34.41 -1.77 -17.73
CA PHE A 709 35.28 -2.71 -17.02
C PHE A 709 35.32 -4.10 -17.64
N THR A 710 34.33 -4.43 -18.44
CA THR A 710 34.30 -5.71 -19.14
C THR A 710 35.12 -5.68 -20.45
N THR A 711 35.52 -4.50 -20.96
CA THR A 711 36.28 -4.34 -22.22
C THR A 711 37.82 -4.42 -22.01
N PRO A 712 38.55 -5.34 -22.69
CA PRO A 712 39.96 -5.66 -22.42
C PRO A 712 40.94 -4.58 -22.89
N LYS A 713 40.63 -3.87 -23.99
CA LYS A 713 41.47 -2.77 -24.50
C LYS A 713 41.60 -1.65 -23.46
N TYR A 714 40.50 -1.30 -22.79
CA TYR A 714 40.46 -0.24 -21.76
C TYR A 714 41.05 -0.69 -20.43
N ARG A 715 40.78 -1.94 -20.01
CA ARG A 715 41.35 -2.55 -18.80
C ARG A 715 42.88 -2.56 -18.83
N ASN A 716 43.48 -2.97 -19.95
CA ASN A 716 44.93 -3.07 -20.08
C ASN A 716 45.58 -1.68 -20.09
N GLN A 717 44.99 -0.68 -20.73
CA GLN A 717 45.59 0.65 -20.81
C GLN A 717 45.52 1.46 -19.50
N ILE A 718 44.43 1.36 -18.74
CA ILE A 718 44.31 2.05 -17.44
C ILE A 718 45.22 1.42 -16.38
N PHE A 719 45.19 0.10 -16.24
CA PHE A 719 46.02 -0.59 -15.23
C PHE A 719 47.52 -0.51 -15.58
N LEU A 720 47.92 -0.65 -16.85
CA LEU A 720 49.34 -0.60 -17.24
C LEU A 720 49.93 0.82 -17.15
N ARG A 721 49.16 1.89 -17.43
CA ARG A 721 49.67 3.27 -17.25
C ARG A 721 49.71 3.68 -15.78
N GLY A 722 48.73 3.29 -14.96
CA GLY A 722 48.73 3.53 -13.52
C GLY A 722 49.90 2.85 -12.82
N TRP A 723 50.15 1.58 -13.13
CA TRP A 723 51.30 0.84 -12.59
C TRP A 723 52.64 1.32 -13.15
N LYS A 724 52.75 1.69 -14.44
CA LYS A 724 53.99 2.27 -14.99
C LYS A 724 54.30 3.62 -14.34
N LYS A 725 53.31 4.47 -14.04
CA LYS A 725 53.53 5.75 -13.32
C LYS A 725 53.97 5.54 -11.87
N ILE A 726 53.42 4.53 -11.18
CA ILE A 726 53.79 4.22 -9.79
C ILE A 726 55.17 3.55 -9.70
N THR A 727 55.49 2.65 -10.63
CA THR A 727 56.80 1.98 -10.69
C THR A 727 57.90 2.87 -11.24
N SER A 728 57.60 3.80 -12.17
CA SER A 728 58.57 4.81 -12.62
C SER A 728 58.86 5.85 -11.54
N ARG A 729 57.86 6.22 -10.73
CA ARG A 729 58.04 7.14 -9.59
C ARG A 729 58.88 6.49 -8.48
N LYS A 730 58.66 5.20 -8.18
CA LYS A 730 59.52 4.42 -7.26
C LYS A 730 60.96 4.24 -7.77
N ARG A 731 61.19 4.09 -9.09
CA ARG A 731 62.54 4.01 -9.68
C ARG A 731 63.26 5.36 -9.73
N ALA A 732 62.53 6.47 -9.91
CA ALA A 732 63.11 7.81 -9.87
C ALA A 732 63.51 8.22 -8.43
N GLU A 733 62.74 7.79 -7.42
CA GLU A 733 63.06 8.03 -6.00
C GLU A 733 64.27 7.20 -5.51
N THR A 734 64.54 6.02 -6.10
CA THR A 734 65.73 5.22 -5.75
C THR A 734 67.01 5.62 -6.51
N ALA A 735 66.90 6.33 -7.63
CA ALA A 735 68.05 6.80 -8.40
C ALA A 735 68.62 8.15 -7.90
N ASN A 736 67.83 8.95 -7.19
CA ASN A 736 68.25 10.26 -6.66
C ASN A 736 68.81 10.20 -5.21
N GLY A 737 68.98 9.01 -4.64
CA GLY A 737 69.45 8.83 -3.25
C GLY A 737 70.95 8.57 -3.07
N ASN A 738 71.73 8.35 -4.14
CA ASN A 738 73.14 7.96 -4.04
C ASN A 738 74.08 8.87 -4.85
N ALA A 739 74.19 10.14 -4.45
CA ALA A 739 75.31 11.00 -4.82
C ALA A 739 75.74 11.87 -3.62
N GLY A 740 76.98 11.68 -3.15
CA GLY A 740 77.64 12.41 -2.07
C GLY A 740 77.51 11.70 -0.71
N THR A 741 78.57 11.28 -0.02
CA THR A 741 79.74 12.09 0.37
C THR A 741 80.90 11.18 0.78
N ILE A 742 82.11 11.61 0.41
CA ILE A 742 83.43 11.05 0.75
C ILE A 742 83.78 11.39 2.20
N THR A 743 84.40 10.46 2.97
CA THR A 743 85.64 10.69 3.76
C THR A 743 86.17 9.45 4.49
N THR A 744 87.40 9.06 4.13
CA THR A 744 88.55 8.60 4.95
C THR A 744 88.42 7.46 5.98
N GLY A 745 89.27 6.43 5.81
CA GLY A 745 89.66 5.51 6.90
C GLY A 745 90.34 4.23 6.41
N THR A 746 91.56 3.98 6.88
CA THR A 746 92.57 2.99 6.45
C THR A 746 92.38 1.53 6.93
N ALA A 747 92.89 0.61 6.09
CA ALA A 747 93.67 -0.61 6.40
C ALA A 747 93.02 -1.93 6.91
N THR A 748 93.22 -2.97 6.08
CA THR A 748 93.69 -4.36 6.35
C THR A 748 92.80 -5.41 7.05
N GLY A 749 92.69 -6.60 6.41
CA GLY A 749 92.68 -7.90 7.13
C GLY A 749 91.55 -8.92 6.89
N SER A 750 91.64 -9.65 5.76
CA SER A 750 91.65 -11.13 5.64
C SER A 750 90.54 -12.09 6.16
N SER A 751 90.19 -13.04 5.25
CA SER A 751 89.75 -14.44 5.44
C SER A 751 88.35 -14.68 6.06
N GLN A 752 87.53 -15.71 5.73
CA GLN A 752 87.75 -17.06 5.20
C GLN A 752 86.40 -17.65 4.72
N HIS A 753 86.40 -18.46 3.66
CA HIS A 753 85.38 -19.48 3.28
C HIS A 753 85.64 -20.78 4.10
N PRO A 754 84.85 -21.89 4.00
CA PRO A 754 83.45 -22.14 3.59
C PRO A 754 82.74 -23.20 4.51
N GLU A 755 81.55 -23.67 4.08
CA GLU A 755 80.93 -25.00 4.38
C GLU A 755 80.52 -25.32 5.84
N GLU A 756 79.57 -26.20 6.16
CA GLU A 756 78.36 -26.77 5.55
C GLU A 756 77.77 -27.66 6.68
N SER A 757 76.44 -27.61 6.90
CA SER A 757 75.64 -28.65 7.59
C SER A 757 75.92 -28.90 9.10
N THR A 758 74.97 -29.20 9.99
CA THR A 758 73.86 -30.17 9.92
C THR A 758 72.81 -29.93 11.03
N THR A 759 71.52 -30.08 10.66
CA THR A 759 70.46 -30.88 11.35
C THR A 759 69.82 -30.41 12.67
N ILE A 760 68.53 -30.57 13.00
CA ILE A 760 67.33 -31.21 12.39
C ILE A 760 66.07 -30.65 13.09
N ALA A 761 64.97 -30.40 12.35
CA ALA A 761 63.62 -30.85 12.71
C ALA A 761 62.64 -30.72 11.51
N LYS A 762 61.96 -31.84 11.25
CA LYS A 762 61.07 -32.23 10.14
C LYS A 762 59.88 -31.32 9.82
N ALA A 763 59.58 -31.19 8.51
CA ALA A 763 58.24 -31.34 7.94
C ALA A 763 58.35 -31.68 6.43
N MET A 764 57.58 -32.68 5.96
CA MET A 764 57.53 -33.17 4.57
C MET A 764 56.06 -33.59 4.25
N PRO A 765 55.69 -33.95 3.01
CA PRO A 765 54.59 -33.29 2.28
C PRO A 765 53.49 -34.26 1.80
N LEU A 766 52.39 -33.75 1.23
CA LEU A 766 51.81 -34.15 -0.08
C LEU A 766 50.45 -33.47 -0.32
N ALA A 767 50.08 -33.44 -1.60
CA ALA A 767 48.89 -32.87 -2.23
C ALA A 767 47.54 -33.39 -1.71
N LEU A 768 46.46 -32.60 -1.88
CA LEU A 768 45.23 -33.03 -2.57
C LEU A 768 44.24 -31.89 -2.84
N THR A 769 43.54 -32.06 -3.95
CA THR A 769 42.23 -31.54 -4.38
C THR A 769 41.15 -31.48 -3.31
N LEU A 770 40.12 -30.65 -3.51
CA LEU A 770 38.72 -31.11 -3.45
C LEU A 770 37.76 -30.12 -4.12
N ALA A 771 37.03 -30.64 -5.11
CA ALA A 771 35.72 -30.16 -5.49
C ALA A 771 34.67 -30.80 -4.57
N ASN A 772 33.68 -30.02 -4.15
CA ASN A 772 32.27 -30.29 -4.43
C ASN A 772 31.48 -29.00 -4.25
#